data_AF-A0AAU5M332-F1
#
_entry.id   AF-A0AAU5M332-F1
#
_cell.length_a   1.000
_cell.length_b   1.000
_cell.length_c   1.000
_cell.angle_alpha   90.00
_cell.angle_beta   90.00
_cell.angle_gamma   90.00
#
_symmetry.space_group_name_H-M   'P 1'
#
loop_
_entity.id
_entity.type
_entity.pdbx_description
1 polymer ?
#
loop_
_entity_poly.entity_id
_entity_poly.type
_entity_poly.pdbx_seq_one_letter_code
_entity_poly.pdbx_strand_id
1 'polypeptide(L)'
;MPTARQRALILALAVAVLPFGVVKPAVAADPPYERVLNGTFDTEKEPWWSSGNTPAAVADGRLCAQIPAGTVNVWDSMIGQDDLPLEQGQPYTLRFDASASRPVQFRAVLQQAAAPHATVLNQAVNATTTSQTVTVTGTSPVTDTHGQVSFQAGGATEPYTLCLDNISVVGGIVPPGGVRDFGSPVRVNQVGYLADGPKRATYVTTATTPLDWRLLAASNQVVVSGRTEPYGTDTLSGDAVQLIDFGAYRGTGSGFRLAVGNDVSEPFDIGSHVYSGLRRDALAYFYNNRSGIPIEAKYVGETYARPAGHLGVAPNQSDTSVPCYPGTCDYSLDVRGGWYDAGDQGKYVVNGALAAWQLLDLYEETGPGVALKIPEAGNRTPDVLGEAKWELDFLLRMQVPAGQPLAGMVHHKIHDEKWTALGTPPADDPQPRYLYPPSTAATLNLAAVGARCARVYAKWDKRFAARCLSAAQTAWNAARQHPAIYAPAGGEGGGAYDDTKVTDEFSWAAAELFATTGKASYRHFITTTLKAADGFSWQETGGLADLALARVPWRLPAADQRKLSRRIAAAADTYLADLWSQGYANPYKPADGQYVWGSNSGTANDAMILAIAGDLTGRAAYRSAALESLDYLLGRNAINQSFVTGYGERASHNQHHRFWAHSLNPALPSPYPGSLAGGPNSHLQDPVAQRNLPGCAPAKCYIDEIGSYSTNEVAINWNSALAWLSAYADTRAPAAKLLSSPIDLTSGFYVDPNSNPATWVRDHSSDSRAGSIQSNIAAKPMAKWFANPPAGTTIGAMVGGFVGAADNAAKLPILVAYNLPGRDACGGHSGGGAGSPAAYRDWISAFADSIRSRPAIVIVEPDALGDFNCMTDAQIAERNDMLSFALQQFRDRAPNTWAYLDAGNAGWVPAATMAPRLAGAGVDAAHGFVVNVSNYYTTAASVTYANGVRANMPAPKPFVVDTSRNANGSNGEWCNPAGRKLGVPSQLGGGAELLLWVKVPGDSDGQCGIAPTVPAGQFSPDLATRLINGT
;
A
#
# COMPACT_ATOMS: atom_id res chain seq x y z
N MET A 1 -4.51 56.17 -63.14
CA MET A 1 -4.18 55.02 -64.00
C MET A 1 -5.03 53.82 -63.56
N PRO A 2 -5.58 53.03 -64.49
CA PRO A 2 -7.04 53.02 -64.67
C PRO A 2 -7.74 51.66 -64.40
N THR A 3 -9.02 51.79 -64.02
CA THR A 3 -10.23 51.08 -64.52
C THR A 3 -10.60 49.63 -64.14
N ALA A 4 -11.86 49.55 -63.65
CA ALA A 4 -12.99 48.67 -64.05
C ALA A 4 -12.93 47.17 -63.67
N ARG A 5 -13.93 46.61 -62.99
CA ARG A 5 -15.35 46.56 -63.41
C ARG A 5 -16.36 46.80 -62.29
N GLN A 6 -17.53 47.28 -62.73
CA GLN A 6 -18.66 47.85 -62.01
C GLN A 6 -19.93 47.00 -62.21
N ARG A 7 -20.80 47.05 -61.18
CA ARG A 7 -22.28 47.20 -61.21
C ARG A 7 -23.16 46.04 -61.71
N ALA A 8 -24.17 45.68 -60.90
CA ALA A 8 -25.60 46.07 -61.07
C ALA A 8 -26.42 45.45 -59.91
N LEU A 9 -27.07 46.21 -59.05
CA LEU A 9 -28.43 46.78 -59.11
C LEU A 9 -29.61 45.76 -59.25
N ILE A 10 -30.22 45.53 -58.10
CA ILE A 10 -31.62 45.24 -57.73
C ILE A 10 -32.67 45.24 -58.86
N LEU A 11 -33.49 44.17 -58.90
CA LEU A 11 -34.92 44.25 -59.24
C LEU A 11 -35.73 43.33 -58.30
N ALA A 12 -36.79 43.89 -57.72
CA ALA A 12 -37.70 43.25 -56.78
C ALA A 12 -38.80 42.45 -57.49
N LEU A 13 -39.28 41.36 -56.87
CA LEU A 13 -40.66 40.88 -57.05
C LEU A 13 -41.19 40.31 -55.73
N ALA A 14 -42.32 40.84 -55.27
CA ALA A 14 -43.01 40.50 -54.04
C ALA A 14 -43.92 39.27 -54.22
N VAL A 15 -43.96 38.34 -53.25
CA VAL A 15 -45.12 37.47 -53.01
C VAL A 15 -45.25 37.16 -51.49
N ALA A 16 -46.49 37.29 -51.03
CA ALA A 16 -47.12 37.03 -49.74
C ALA A 16 -46.40 36.15 -48.69
N VAL A 17 -46.41 36.65 -47.46
CA VAL A 17 -46.15 35.91 -46.21
C VAL A 17 -47.34 34.99 -45.91
N LEU A 18 -47.10 33.67 -45.92
CA LEU A 18 -47.93 32.65 -45.27
C LEU A 18 -47.17 32.13 -44.05
N PRO A 19 -47.81 31.84 -42.90
CA PRO A 19 -47.13 31.30 -41.74
C PRO A 19 -46.84 29.82 -42.00
N PHE A 20 -45.62 29.50 -42.42
CA PHE A 20 -45.13 28.12 -42.36
C PHE A 20 -44.90 27.77 -40.90
N GLY A 21 -45.77 26.92 -40.35
CA GLY A 21 -45.48 26.18 -39.13
C GLY A 21 -44.15 25.45 -39.34
N VAL A 22 -43.16 25.78 -38.51
CA VAL A 22 -41.89 25.06 -38.46
C VAL A 22 -42.21 23.65 -37.98
N VAL A 23 -42.31 22.71 -38.93
CA VAL A 23 -42.21 21.29 -38.61
C VAL A 23 -40.78 21.09 -38.13
N LYS A 24 -40.62 20.98 -36.80
CA LYS A 24 -39.38 20.47 -36.22
C LYS A 24 -39.09 19.13 -36.90
N PRO A 25 -37.85 18.86 -37.37
CA PRO A 25 -37.50 17.52 -37.76
C PRO A 25 -37.82 16.60 -36.59
N ALA A 26 -38.54 15.51 -36.85
CA ALA A 26 -38.75 14.47 -35.85
C ALA A 26 -37.37 14.09 -35.33
N VAL A 27 -37.19 14.21 -34.02
CA VAL A 27 -36.03 13.65 -33.31
C VAL A 27 -35.97 12.18 -33.75
N ALA A 28 -34.90 11.79 -34.43
CA ALA A 28 -34.65 10.37 -34.67
C ALA A 28 -34.66 9.70 -33.30
N ALA A 29 -35.51 8.68 -33.12
CA ALA A 29 -35.50 7.88 -31.89
C ALA A 29 -34.06 7.39 -31.65
N ASP A 30 -33.60 7.43 -30.40
CA ASP A 30 -32.32 6.84 -30.02
C ASP A 30 -32.21 5.42 -30.61
N PRO A 31 -31.03 5.02 -31.13
CA PRO A 31 -30.88 3.67 -31.65
C PRO A 31 -31.28 2.66 -30.55
N PRO A 32 -32.06 1.63 -30.90
CA PRO A 32 -32.54 0.66 -29.93
C PRO A 32 -31.33 -0.06 -29.28
N TYR A 33 -31.32 -0.18 -27.95
CA TYR A 33 -30.17 -0.70 -27.18
C TYR A 33 -29.85 -2.14 -27.53
N GLU A 34 -28.70 -2.33 -28.18
CA GLU A 34 -28.20 -3.63 -28.63
C GLU A 34 -27.64 -4.44 -27.45
N ARG A 35 -28.09 -5.69 -27.32
CA ARG A 35 -27.72 -6.61 -26.24
C ARG A 35 -26.70 -7.64 -26.69
N VAL A 36 -26.66 -7.97 -27.99
CA VAL A 36 -25.67 -8.94 -28.49
C VAL A 36 -24.38 -8.25 -28.93
N LEU A 37 -23.27 -8.93 -28.65
CA LEU A 37 -21.94 -8.54 -29.12
C LEU A 37 -21.65 -9.27 -30.43
N ASN A 38 -20.94 -8.59 -31.35
CA ASN A 38 -20.48 -9.17 -32.61
C ASN A 38 -21.57 -9.94 -33.38
N GLY A 39 -22.73 -9.31 -33.59
CA GLY A 39 -23.82 -9.92 -34.35
C GLY A 39 -23.62 -9.92 -35.87
N THR A 40 -22.65 -9.16 -36.37
CA THR A 40 -22.32 -8.99 -37.80
C THR A 40 -21.24 -9.95 -38.28
N PHE A 41 -20.45 -10.55 -37.39
CA PHE A 41 -19.41 -11.53 -37.74
C PHE A 41 -18.40 -11.05 -38.78
N ASP A 42 -18.04 -9.76 -38.77
CA ASP A 42 -17.18 -9.14 -39.78
C ASP A 42 -15.74 -9.71 -39.79
N THR A 43 -15.27 -10.23 -38.66
CA THR A 43 -13.87 -10.67 -38.47
C THR A 43 -13.78 -12.08 -37.89
N GLU A 44 -14.41 -12.32 -36.74
CA GLU A 44 -14.34 -13.58 -36.01
C GLU A 44 -15.68 -13.94 -35.35
N LYS A 45 -15.76 -15.13 -34.73
CA LYS A 45 -17.00 -15.63 -34.12
C LYS A 45 -17.21 -15.19 -32.67
N GLU A 46 -16.16 -14.80 -31.96
CA GLU A 46 -16.25 -14.54 -30.52
C GLU A 46 -17.14 -13.31 -30.24
N PRO A 47 -17.98 -13.32 -29.18
CA PRO A 47 -18.06 -14.28 -28.08
C PRO A 47 -19.15 -15.35 -28.25
N TRP A 48 -19.49 -15.76 -29.49
CA TRP A 48 -20.53 -16.75 -29.73
C TRP A 48 -20.03 -18.18 -29.50
N TRP A 49 -20.78 -18.93 -28.69
CA TRP A 49 -20.54 -20.33 -28.42
C TRP A 49 -21.31 -21.22 -29.39
N SER A 50 -20.84 -22.46 -29.57
CA SER A 50 -21.58 -23.51 -30.27
C SER A 50 -21.42 -24.84 -29.55
N SER A 51 -22.44 -25.71 -29.65
CA SER A 51 -22.37 -27.06 -29.08
C SER A 51 -21.18 -27.83 -29.67
N GLY A 52 -20.54 -28.71 -28.91
CA GLY A 52 -19.33 -29.42 -29.35
C GLY A 52 -19.50 -30.27 -30.62
N ASN A 53 -20.72 -30.70 -30.94
CA ASN A 53 -21.07 -31.39 -32.18
C ASN A 53 -21.44 -30.45 -33.35
N THR A 54 -21.36 -29.14 -33.13
CA THR A 54 -21.81 -28.07 -34.03
C THR A 54 -20.64 -27.09 -34.27
N PRO A 55 -19.58 -27.50 -34.99
CA PRO A 55 -18.47 -26.60 -35.26
C PRO A 55 -18.96 -25.42 -36.12
N ALA A 56 -18.64 -24.21 -35.69
CA ALA A 56 -19.05 -22.98 -36.33
C ALA A 56 -17.84 -22.04 -36.53
N ALA A 57 -17.81 -21.37 -37.68
CA ALA A 57 -16.77 -20.41 -38.02
C ALA A 57 -17.34 -19.29 -38.90
N VAL A 58 -16.64 -18.16 -38.96
CA VAL A 58 -16.98 -17.09 -39.90
C VAL A 58 -16.56 -17.51 -41.30
N ALA A 59 -17.51 -17.51 -42.23
CA ALA A 59 -17.31 -17.77 -43.64
C ALA A 59 -18.08 -16.73 -44.46
N ASP A 60 -17.38 -16.03 -45.36
CA ASP A 60 -17.93 -14.95 -46.18
C ASP A 60 -18.67 -13.88 -45.36
N GLY A 61 -18.09 -13.50 -44.21
CA GLY A 61 -18.63 -12.47 -43.30
C GLY A 61 -19.87 -12.92 -42.51
N ARG A 62 -20.11 -14.23 -42.37
CA ARG A 62 -21.30 -14.78 -41.70
C ARG A 62 -20.92 -15.96 -40.81
N LEU A 63 -21.64 -16.19 -39.71
CA LEU A 63 -21.40 -17.34 -38.86
C LEU A 63 -22.06 -18.60 -39.46
N CYS A 64 -21.25 -19.52 -39.98
CA CYS A 64 -21.72 -20.76 -40.57
C CYS A 64 -21.37 -21.97 -39.70
N ALA A 65 -22.40 -22.71 -39.29
CA ALA A 65 -22.29 -23.89 -38.43
C ALA A 65 -22.65 -25.17 -39.17
N GLN A 66 -21.88 -26.23 -38.91
CA GLN A 66 -22.15 -27.56 -39.44
C GLN A 66 -23.08 -28.31 -38.49
N ILE A 67 -24.31 -28.55 -38.92
CA ILE A 67 -25.32 -29.25 -38.12
C ILE A 67 -25.29 -30.75 -38.50
N PRO A 68 -25.06 -31.65 -37.53
CA PRO A 68 -25.04 -33.10 -37.78
C PRO A 68 -26.44 -33.66 -38.02
N ALA A 69 -26.50 -34.80 -38.73
CA ALA A 69 -27.71 -35.60 -38.82
C ALA A 69 -27.93 -36.44 -37.56
N GLY A 70 -29.18 -36.86 -37.33
CA GLY A 70 -29.52 -37.92 -36.38
C GLY A 70 -29.49 -37.52 -34.91
N THR A 71 -29.42 -36.23 -34.61
CA THR A 71 -29.74 -35.70 -33.28
C THR A 71 -31.24 -35.84 -32.99
N VAL A 72 -31.61 -35.98 -31.71
CA VAL A 72 -33.00 -36.27 -31.30
C VAL A 72 -33.79 -34.98 -31.12
N ASN A 73 -33.18 -33.98 -30.47
CA ASN A 73 -33.84 -32.73 -30.12
C ASN A 73 -33.24 -31.54 -30.87
N VAL A 74 -34.03 -30.47 -31.01
CA VAL A 74 -33.58 -29.21 -31.64
C VAL A 74 -32.44 -28.55 -30.85
N TRP A 75 -32.39 -28.73 -29.52
CA TRP A 75 -31.33 -28.19 -28.65
C TRP A 75 -30.07 -29.08 -28.58
N ASP A 76 -30.04 -30.24 -29.24
CA ASP A 76 -28.84 -31.09 -29.27
C ASP A 76 -27.69 -30.46 -30.08
N SER A 77 -27.99 -29.47 -30.93
CA SER A 77 -27.04 -28.71 -31.75
C SER A 77 -27.43 -27.24 -31.76
N MET A 78 -26.66 -26.40 -31.08
CA MET A 78 -26.99 -25.00 -30.83
C MET A 78 -25.82 -24.07 -31.12
N ILE A 79 -26.18 -22.82 -31.41
CA ILE A 79 -25.27 -21.67 -31.49
C ILE A 79 -25.92 -20.56 -30.66
N GLY A 80 -25.17 -19.83 -29.86
CA GLY A 80 -25.76 -18.78 -29.05
C GLY A 80 -24.77 -17.84 -28.39
N GLN A 81 -25.34 -16.91 -27.63
CA GLN A 81 -24.61 -15.97 -26.80
C GLN A 81 -25.35 -15.83 -25.46
N ASP A 82 -24.59 -15.91 -24.36
CA ASP A 82 -25.10 -15.86 -22.99
C ASP A 82 -24.88 -14.49 -22.33
N ASP A 83 -25.38 -14.37 -21.10
CA ASP A 83 -25.31 -13.18 -20.22
C ASP A 83 -25.97 -11.94 -20.83
N LEU A 84 -27.12 -12.15 -21.47
CA LEU A 84 -28.01 -11.08 -21.90
C LEU A 84 -28.94 -10.71 -20.74
N PRO A 85 -28.83 -9.49 -20.17
CA PRO A 85 -29.77 -9.03 -19.16
C PRO A 85 -31.21 -8.96 -19.71
N LEU A 86 -32.11 -9.61 -19.00
CA LEU A 86 -33.55 -9.63 -19.21
C LEU A 86 -34.22 -8.91 -18.04
N GLU A 87 -35.18 -8.05 -18.33
CA GLU A 87 -35.89 -7.25 -17.35
C GLU A 87 -37.39 -7.51 -17.45
N GLN A 88 -38.01 -7.89 -16.34
CA GLN A 88 -39.42 -8.30 -16.32
C GLN A 88 -40.33 -7.20 -16.87
N GLY A 89 -41.24 -7.59 -17.75
CA GLY A 89 -42.21 -6.69 -18.38
C GLY A 89 -41.64 -5.85 -19.52
N GLN A 90 -40.35 -5.96 -19.84
CA GLN A 90 -39.76 -5.22 -20.95
C GLN A 90 -39.84 -5.96 -22.29
N PRO A 91 -40.06 -5.24 -23.40
CA PRO A 91 -40.06 -5.82 -24.73
C PRO A 91 -38.63 -6.04 -25.25
N TYR A 92 -38.43 -7.14 -25.97
CA TYR A 92 -37.20 -7.45 -26.70
C TYR A 92 -37.52 -7.86 -28.12
N THR A 93 -36.76 -7.35 -29.08
CA THR A 93 -36.84 -7.69 -30.50
C THR A 93 -35.55 -8.38 -30.93
N LEU A 94 -35.67 -9.64 -31.34
CA LEU A 94 -34.61 -10.41 -32.01
C LEU A 94 -34.75 -10.24 -33.52
N ARG A 95 -33.70 -9.77 -34.19
CA ARG A 95 -33.55 -9.70 -35.64
C ARG A 95 -32.29 -10.46 -36.07
N PHE A 96 -32.34 -11.18 -37.18
CA PHE A 96 -31.17 -11.84 -37.78
C PHE A 96 -31.45 -12.25 -39.23
N ASP A 97 -30.39 -12.48 -40.00
CA ASP A 97 -30.44 -13.12 -41.31
C ASP A 97 -30.06 -14.59 -41.20
N ALA A 98 -30.78 -15.46 -41.89
CA ALA A 98 -30.52 -16.90 -41.89
C ALA A 98 -30.62 -17.52 -43.29
N SER A 99 -29.68 -18.41 -43.61
CA SER A 99 -29.72 -19.31 -44.77
C SER A 99 -29.22 -20.70 -44.38
N ALA A 100 -29.62 -21.72 -45.13
CA ALA A 100 -29.16 -23.09 -44.92
C ALA A 100 -28.84 -23.77 -46.25
N SER A 101 -27.92 -24.74 -46.24
CA SER A 101 -27.53 -25.47 -47.46
C SER A 101 -28.66 -26.30 -48.09
N ARG A 102 -29.76 -26.50 -47.35
CA ARG A 102 -31.02 -27.10 -47.82
C ARG A 102 -32.20 -26.56 -47.00
N PRO A 103 -33.45 -26.68 -47.48
CA PRO A 103 -34.63 -26.30 -46.69
C PRO A 103 -34.71 -27.08 -45.37
N VAL A 104 -34.74 -26.34 -44.26
CA VAL A 104 -34.74 -26.90 -42.89
C VAL A 104 -35.56 -26.01 -41.96
N GLN A 105 -35.96 -26.55 -40.82
CA GLN A 105 -36.57 -25.77 -39.74
C GLN A 105 -35.68 -25.81 -38.50
N PHE A 106 -35.47 -24.65 -37.86
CA PHE A 106 -34.79 -24.52 -36.57
C PHE A 106 -35.57 -23.59 -35.64
N ARG A 107 -35.13 -23.43 -34.38
CA ARG A 107 -35.73 -22.51 -33.41
C ARG A 107 -34.80 -21.34 -33.07
N ALA A 108 -35.31 -20.11 -33.10
CA ALA A 108 -34.66 -18.94 -32.55
C ALA A 108 -35.29 -18.60 -31.19
N VAL A 109 -34.48 -18.54 -30.14
CA VAL A 109 -34.95 -18.48 -28.75
C VAL A 109 -34.23 -17.37 -27.99
N LEU A 110 -34.97 -16.58 -27.19
CA LEU A 110 -34.45 -15.71 -26.14
C LEU A 110 -35.08 -16.14 -24.81
N GLN A 111 -34.28 -16.56 -23.84
CA GLN A 111 -34.75 -17.15 -22.58
C GLN A 111 -33.68 -17.05 -21.48
N GLN A 112 -33.99 -17.50 -20.25
CA GLN A 112 -32.94 -17.71 -19.23
C GLN A 112 -31.97 -18.82 -19.67
N ALA A 113 -30.66 -18.59 -19.49
CA ALA A 113 -29.61 -19.54 -19.85
C ALA A 113 -29.68 -20.83 -19.00
N ALA A 114 -30.14 -20.72 -17.75
CA ALA A 114 -30.31 -21.84 -16.83
C ALA A 114 -31.80 -22.14 -16.56
N ALA A 115 -32.06 -23.33 -15.99
CA ALA A 115 -33.40 -23.73 -15.56
C ALA A 115 -33.99 -22.69 -14.58
N PRO A 116 -35.26 -22.29 -14.73
CA PRO A 116 -36.34 -22.96 -15.48
C PRO A 116 -36.46 -22.56 -16.96
N HIS A 117 -35.49 -21.84 -17.54
CA HIS A 117 -35.51 -21.41 -18.94
C HIS A 117 -36.74 -20.55 -19.29
N ALA A 118 -37.14 -19.61 -18.40
CA ALA A 118 -38.26 -18.74 -18.69
C ALA A 118 -38.02 -18.00 -20.01
N THR A 119 -38.97 -18.18 -20.94
CA THR A 119 -38.80 -17.83 -22.34
C THR A 119 -39.40 -16.46 -22.64
N VAL A 120 -38.60 -15.57 -23.23
CA VAL A 120 -39.04 -14.27 -23.77
C VAL A 120 -39.67 -14.46 -25.15
N LEU A 121 -39.01 -15.23 -26.02
CA LEU A 121 -39.55 -15.67 -27.32
C LEU A 121 -38.95 -17.02 -27.74
N ASN A 122 -39.73 -17.79 -28.48
CA ASN A 122 -39.32 -19.07 -29.09
C ASN A 122 -40.03 -19.23 -30.44
N GLN A 123 -39.31 -18.95 -31.52
CA GLN A 123 -39.85 -18.89 -32.87
C GLN A 123 -39.31 -20.04 -33.73
N ALA A 124 -40.21 -20.78 -34.40
CA ALA A 124 -39.83 -21.70 -35.48
C ALA A 124 -39.50 -20.92 -36.76
N VAL A 125 -38.38 -21.25 -37.39
CA VAL A 125 -37.85 -20.55 -38.57
C VAL A 125 -37.55 -21.57 -39.66
N ASN A 126 -38.10 -21.34 -40.86
CA ASN A 126 -37.87 -22.20 -42.03
C ASN A 126 -36.76 -21.60 -42.90
N ALA A 127 -35.51 -22.03 -42.76
CA ALA A 127 -34.40 -21.56 -43.59
C ALA A 127 -34.38 -22.25 -44.96
N THR A 128 -33.95 -21.51 -45.98
CA THR A 128 -33.74 -22.02 -47.35
C THR A 128 -32.31 -21.68 -47.81
N THR A 129 -31.96 -22.05 -49.04
CA THR A 129 -30.66 -21.72 -49.65
C THR A 129 -30.45 -20.24 -49.91
N THR A 130 -31.51 -19.43 -49.83
CA THR A 130 -31.41 -17.96 -49.94
C THR A 130 -31.53 -17.34 -48.54
N SER A 131 -30.67 -16.37 -48.25
CA SER A 131 -30.72 -15.64 -46.98
C SER A 131 -32.03 -14.88 -46.83
N GLN A 132 -32.62 -14.94 -45.65
CA GLN A 132 -33.84 -14.24 -45.29
C GLN A 132 -33.68 -13.57 -43.94
N THR A 133 -34.25 -12.38 -43.79
CA THR A 133 -34.30 -11.67 -42.51
C THR A 133 -35.50 -12.12 -41.70
N VAL A 134 -35.27 -12.47 -40.44
CA VAL A 134 -36.28 -12.81 -39.44
C VAL A 134 -36.31 -11.70 -38.39
N THR A 135 -37.50 -11.34 -37.90
CA THR A 135 -37.68 -10.39 -36.80
C THR A 135 -38.81 -10.86 -35.91
N VAL A 136 -38.54 -11.00 -34.61
CA VAL A 136 -39.47 -11.52 -33.60
C VAL A 136 -39.41 -10.61 -32.40
N THR A 137 -40.56 -10.30 -31.79
CA THR A 137 -40.62 -9.52 -30.56
C THR A 137 -41.34 -10.31 -29.47
N GLY A 138 -40.82 -10.26 -28.25
CA GLY A 138 -41.39 -10.86 -27.05
C GLY A 138 -41.30 -9.90 -25.87
N THR A 139 -41.89 -10.26 -24.73
CA THR A 139 -41.82 -9.50 -23.48
C THR A 139 -41.29 -10.40 -22.40
N SER A 140 -40.26 -9.96 -21.65
CA SER A 140 -39.64 -10.84 -20.68
C SER A 140 -40.58 -11.10 -19.49
N PRO A 141 -40.80 -12.37 -19.11
CA PRO A 141 -41.56 -12.71 -17.90
C PRO A 141 -40.71 -12.60 -16.62
N VAL A 142 -39.40 -12.39 -16.73
CA VAL A 142 -38.43 -12.46 -15.63
C VAL A 142 -37.44 -11.30 -15.66
N THR A 143 -36.87 -10.99 -14.50
CA THR A 143 -35.65 -10.19 -14.39
C THR A 143 -34.50 -11.14 -14.08
N ASP A 144 -33.51 -11.21 -14.98
CA ASP A 144 -32.36 -12.12 -14.89
C ASP A 144 -31.18 -11.52 -15.65
N THR A 145 -29.98 -11.54 -15.07
CA THR A 145 -28.74 -11.10 -15.73
C THR A 145 -28.15 -12.15 -16.67
N HIS A 146 -28.61 -13.40 -16.57
CA HIS A 146 -28.10 -14.56 -17.29
C HIS A 146 -29.08 -15.06 -18.36
N GLY A 147 -29.64 -14.16 -19.17
CA GLY A 147 -30.37 -14.53 -20.37
C GLY A 147 -29.47 -15.06 -21.48
N GLN A 148 -30.06 -15.76 -22.45
CA GLN A 148 -29.39 -16.32 -23.61
C GLN A 148 -30.22 -16.09 -24.86
N VAL A 149 -29.56 -15.71 -25.95
CA VAL A 149 -30.08 -15.88 -27.31
C VAL A 149 -29.47 -17.13 -27.93
N SER A 150 -30.29 -18.04 -28.45
CA SER A 150 -29.80 -19.26 -29.10
C SER A 150 -30.61 -19.71 -30.31
N PHE A 151 -29.89 -20.37 -31.23
CA PHE A 151 -30.37 -20.96 -32.46
C PHE A 151 -30.29 -22.47 -32.33
N GLN A 152 -31.41 -23.12 -32.03
CA GLN A 152 -31.51 -24.55 -31.77
C GLN A 152 -31.85 -25.29 -33.07
N ALA A 153 -30.87 -26.00 -33.62
CA ALA A 153 -30.84 -26.47 -35.00
C ALA A 153 -30.77 -28.00 -35.16
N GLY A 154 -30.76 -28.77 -34.06
CA GLY A 154 -30.76 -30.23 -34.09
C GLY A 154 -32.07 -30.86 -34.61
N GLY A 155 -32.13 -32.19 -34.65
CA GLY A 155 -33.31 -32.96 -35.08
C GLY A 155 -33.40 -33.26 -36.58
N ALA A 156 -32.40 -32.87 -37.38
CA ALA A 156 -32.40 -33.10 -38.83
C ALA A 156 -31.95 -34.53 -39.20
N THR A 157 -32.60 -35.12 -40.21
CA THR A 157 -32.28 -36.47 -40.71
C THR A 157 -31.06 -36.53 -41.63
N GLU A 158 -30.61 -35.40 -42.15
CA GLU A 158 -29.40 -35.28 -42.98
C GLU A 158 -28.61 -34.04 -42.50
N PRO A 159 -27.27 -34.03 -42.63
CA PRO A 159 -26.47 -32.91 -42.17
C PRO A 159 -26.72 -31.69 -43.06
N TYR A 160 -26.53 -30.50 -42.52
CA TYR A 160 -26.65 -29.25 -43.27
C TYR A 160 -25.79 -28.16 -42.65
N THR A 161 -25.54 -27.11 -43.42
CA THR A 161 -24.88 -25.90 -42.90
C THR A 161 -25.94 -24.84 -42.64
N LEU A 162 -25.95 -24.26 -41.44
CA LEU A 162 -26.77 -23.10 -41.08
C LEU A 162 -25.85 -21.87 -41.02
N CYS A 163 -26.14 -20.84 -41.81
CA CYS A 163 -25.41 -19.57 -41.78
C CYS A 163 -26.30 -18.46 -41.23
N LEU A 164 -25.80 -17.75 -40.22
CA LEU A 164 -26.45 -16.65 -39.51
C LEU A 164 -25.63 -15.37 -39.68
N ASP A 165 -26.31 -14.24 -39.76
CA ASP A 165 -25.68 -12.92 -39.88
C ASP A 165 -26.61 -11.82 -39.32
N ASN A 166 -26.08 -10.63 -39.09
CA ASN A 166 -26.80 -9.44 -38.63
C ASN A 166 -27.72 -9.71 -37.43
N ILE A 167 -27.24 -10.54 -36.49
CA ILE A 167 -27.99 -10.89 -35.29
C ILE A 167 -28.03 -9.67 -34.37
N SER A 168 -29.21 -9.31 -33.92
CA SER A 168 -29.48 -8.13 -33.12
C SER A 168 -30.57 -8.46 -32.11
N VAL A 169 -30.33 -8.19 -30.83
CA VAL A 169 -31.34 -8.30 -29.78
C VAL A 169 -31.44 -6.92 -29.14
N VAL A 170 -32.54 -6.23 -29.43
CA VAL A 170 -32.75 -4.88 -28.93
C VAL A 170 -33.93 -4.79 -27.99
N GLY A 171 -33.88 -3.87 -27.03
CA GLY A 171 -34.97 -3.61 -26.09
C GLY A 171 -34.52 -3.77 -24.64
N GLY A 172 -35.48 -3.96 -23.75
CA GLY A 172 -35.23 -3.86 -22.32
C GLY A 172 -34.96 -2.43 -21.84
N ILE A 173 -34.51 -2.31 -20.60
CA ILE A 173 -34.05 -1.05 -20.02
C ILE A 173 -32.64 -0.78 -20.53
N VAL A 174 -32.43 0.29 -21.31
CA VAL A 174 -31.10 0.78 -21.65
C VAL A 174 -30.39 1.17 -20.35
N PRO A 175 -29.30 0.51 -19.91
CA PRO A 175 -28.43 1.04 -18.89
C PRO A 175 -27.83 2.30 -19.51
N PRO A 176 -28.17 3.50 -19.03
CA PRO A 176 -27.54 4.67 -19.60
C PRO A 176 -26.09 4.63 -19.11
N GLY A 177 -25.18 5.31 -19.81
CA GLY A 177 -24.03 5.91 -19.13
C GLY A 177 -24.46 6.95 -18.06
N GLY A 178 -25.54 6.76 -17.31
CA GLY A 178 -26.25 7.77 -16.54
C GLY A 178 -27.22 7.17 -15.52
N VAL A 179 -26.92 7.41 -14.25
CA VAL A 179 -27.65 6.99 -13.04
C VAL A 179 -27.66 5.49 -12.77
N ARG A 180 -26.46 4.93 -12.56
CA ARG A 180 -26.32 3.81 -11.62
C ARG A 180 -26.49 4.35 -10.21
N ASP A 181 -27.38 3.74 -9.45
CA ASP A 181 -27.56 4.07 -8.05
C ASP A 181 -26.38 3.52 -7.25
N PHE A 182 -25.43 4.40 -7.00
CA PHE A 182 -24.28 4.12 -6.14
C PHE A 182 -24.64 4.29 -4.65
N GLY A 183 -25.91 4.47 -4.28
CA GLY A 183 -26.34 4.73 -2.91
C GLY A 183 -25.90 6.11 -2.42
N SER A 184 -25.66 6.22 -1.11
CA SER A 184 -25.36 7.50 -0.44
C SER A 184 -24.26 8.31 -1.12
N PRO A 185 -24.49 9.59 -1.48
CA PRO A 185 -23.46 10.47 -2.04
C PRO A 185 -22.35 10.83 -1.03
N VAL A 186 -22.52 10.52 0.27
CA VAL A 186 -21.46 10.62 1.27
C VAL A 186 -20.69 9.29 1.30
N ARG A 187 -19.52 9.26 0.65
CA ARG A 187 -18.66 8.07 0.52
C ARG A 187 -17.68 7.99 1.67
N VAL A 188 -17.64 6.85 2.32
CA VAL A 188 -16.83 6.56 3.51
C VAL A 188 -16.15 5.20 3.36
N ASN A 189 -15.17 4.92 4.21
CA ASN A 189 -14.78 3.55 4.49
C ASN A 189 -15.94 2.86 5.21
N GLN A 190 -16.60 1.92 4.53
CA GLN A 190 -17.79 1.22 5.01
C GLN A 190 -17.50 0.21 6.12
N VAL A 191 -16.22 -0.10 6.40
CA VAL A 191 -15.85 -0.90 7.56
C VAL A 191 -15.60 0.00 8.76
N GLY A 192 -14.71 0.98 8.60
CA GLY A 192 -14.39 1.90 9.68
C GLY A 192 -13.00 2.48 9.63
N TYR A 193 -12.68 3.25 10.67
CA TYR A 193 -11.45 4.00 10.78
C TYR A 193 -10.71 3.70 12.09
N LEU A 194 -9.38 3.76 12.03
CA LEU A 194 -8.57 3.71 13.24
C LEU A 194 -8.79 4.97 14.08
N ALA A 195 -8.97 4.80 15.40
CA ALA A 195 -9.19 5.93 16.32
C ALA A 195 -8.08 6.99 16.23
N ASP A 196 -6.82 6.59 16.04
CA ASP A 196 -5.64 7.43 15.89
C ASP A 196 -5.20 7.64 14.42
N GLY A 197 -5.91 7.06 13.44
CA GLY A 197 -5.61 7.18 12.02
C GLY A 197 -6.28 8.37 11.30
N PRO A 198 -5.95 8.60 10.02
CA PRO A 198 -6.68 9.54 9.17
C PRO A 198 -8.14 9.11 9.05
N LYS A 199 -9.05 10.08 8.91
CA LYS A 199 -10.48 9.84 8.72
C LYS A 199 -11.03 10.87 7.76
N ARG A 200 -11.25 10.45 6.53
CA ARG A 200 -11.73 11.31 5.45
C ARG A 200 -12.83 10.65 4.66
N ALA A 201 -13.76 11.47 4.20
CA ALA A 201 -14.88 11.08 3.37
C ALA A 201 -14.97 11.99 2.15
N THR A 202 -15.62 11.50 1.09
CA THR A 202 -15.87 12.25 -0.15
C THR A 202 -17.36 12.44 -0.31
N TYR A 203 -17.82 13.68 -0.48
CA TYR A 203 -19.22 13.99 -0.71
C TYR A 203 -19.43 14.40 -2.17
N VAL A 204 -20.26 13.64 -2.88
CA VAL A 204 -20.61 13.90 -4.29
C VAL A 204 -21.66 15.00 -4.36
N THR A 205 -21.28 16.16 -4.89
CA THR A 205 -22.16 17.32 -4.97
C THR A 205 -21.69 18.33 -6.01
N THR A 206 -22.64 18.99 -6.66
CA THR A 206 -22.37 20.11 -7.58
C THR A 206 -22.24 21.45 -6.85
N ALA A 207 -22.46 21.48 -5.53
CA ALA A 207 -22.25 22.69 -4.73
C ALA A 207 -20.78 23.10 -4.77
N THR A 208 -20.52 24.39 -5.03
CA THR A 208 -19.17 24.96 -5.13
C THR A 208 -18.73 25.68 -3.87
N THR A 209 -19.60 25.78 -2.86
CA THR A 209 -19.30 26.40 -1.56
C THR A 209 -19.33 25.35 -0.45
N PRO A 210 -18.54 25.52 0.64
CA PRO A 210 -18.55 24.61 1.78
C PRO A 210 -19.96 24.36 2.34
N LEU A 211 -20.28 23.11 2.66
CA LEU A 211 -21.54 22.66 3.25
C LEU A 211 -21.30 22.16 4.68
N ASP A 212 -22.32 22.23 5.52
CA ASP A 212 -22.22 21.74 6.91
C ASP A 212 -22.37 20.21 6.95
N TRP A 213 -21.45 19.55 7.67
CA TRP A 213 -21.50 18.11 7.91
C TRP A 213 -21.57 17.80 9.40
N ARG A 214 -22.12 16.62 9.73
CA ARG A 214 -22.26 16.11 11.10
C ARG A 214 -21.82 14.64 11.15
N LEU A 215 -21.00 14.28 12.12
CA LEU A 215 -20.77 12.89 12.50
C LEU A 215 -21.81 12.50 13.55
N LEU A 216 -22.61 11.49 13.23
CA LEU A 216 -23.67 10.94 14.07
C LEU A 216 -23.17 9.64 14.70
N ALA A 217 -23.34 9.49 16.01
CA ALA A 217 -23.26 8.18 16.65
C ALA A 217 -24.48 7.31 16.26
N ALA A 218 -24.43 6.00 16.56
CA ALA A 218 -25.55 5.09 16.29
C ALA A 218 -26.89 5.52 16.92
N SER A 219 -26.84 6.29 18.02
CA SER A 219 -28.01 6.89 18.69
C SER A 219 -28.60 8.12 17.97
N ASN A 220 -28.08 8.49 16.81
CA ASN A 220 -28.32 9.74 16.08
C ASN A 220 -27.85 11.02 16.80
N GLN A 221 -27.09 10.90 17.89
CA GLN A 221 -26.45 12.04 18.54
C GLN A 221 -25.30 12.57 17.66
N VAL A 222 -25.26 13.88 17.44
CA VAL A 222 -24.12 14.55 16.81
C VAL A 222 -22.94 14.55 17.79
N VAL A 223 -21.82 13.96 17.39
CA VAL A 223 -20.59 13.89 18.21
C VAL A 223 -19.52 14.88 17.77
N VAL A 224 -19.52 15.27 16.49
CA VAL A 224 -18.71 16.35 15.94
C VAL A 224 -19.39 16.89 14.66
N SER A 225 -19.12 18.13 14.32
CA SER A 225 -19.60 18.76 13.09
C SER A 225 -18.52 19.67 12.51
N GLY A 226 -18.61 19.98 11.22
CA GLY A 226 -17.69 20.88 10.55
C GLY A 226 -18.23 21.31 9.18
N ARG A 227 -17.34 21.80 8.33
CA ARG A 227 -17.67 22.17 6.95
C ARG A 227 -16.83 21.36 5.95
N THR A 228 -17.43 21.06 4.81
CA THR A 228 -16.75 20.37 3.70
C THR A 228 -15.73 21.31 3.03
N GLU A 229 -14.75 20.73 2.33
CA GLU A 229 -13.77 21.46 1.54
C GLU A 229 -14.05 21.25 0.05
N PRO A 230 -14.43 22.31 -0.71
CA PRO A 230 -14.64 22.19 -2.15
C PRO A 230 -13.40 21.68 -2.88
N TYR A 231 -13.55 20.57 -3.61
CA TYR A 231 -12.49 20.01 -4.45
C TYR A 231 -12.75 20.35 -5.92
N GLY A 232 -14.00 20.23 -6.37
CA GLY A 232 -14.39 20.43 -7.76
C GLY A 232 -14.54 19.10 -8.50
N THR A 233 -14.28 19.09 -9.80
CA THR A 233 -14.41 17.88 -10.63
C THR A 233 -13.21 16.95 -10.43
N ASP A 234 -13.48 15.71 -10.04
CA ASP A 234 -12.51 14.62 -10.06
C ASP A 234 -12.41 14.00 -11.46
N THR A 235 -11.22 14.03 -12.05
CA THR A 235 -11.02 13.69 -13.46
C THR A 235 -11.33 12.22 -13.79
N LEU A 236 -11.01 11.27 -12.91
CA LEU A 236 -11.14 9.84 -13.20
C LEU A 236 -12.57 9.31 -12.99
N SER A 237 -13.35 9.96 -12.12
CA SER A 237 -14.76 9.62 -11.90
C SER A 237 -15.73 10.49 -12.69
N GLY A 238 -15.31 11.70 -13.09
CA GLY A 238 -16.16 12.75 -13.63
C GLY A 238 -17.08 13.41 -12.59
N ASP A 239 -16.99 13.04 -11.31
CA ASP A 239 -17.86 13.60 -10.25
C ASP A 239 -17.40 15.00 -9.83
N ALA A 240 -18.35 15.88 -9.53
CA ALA A 240 -18.08 17.04 -8.68
C ALA A 240 -18.14 16.61 -7.21
N VAL A 241 -17.10 16.91 -6.43
CA VAL A 241 -17.00 16.47 -5.04
C VAL A 241 -16.52 17.56 -4.10
N GLN A 242 -16.79 17.35 -2.80
CA GLN A 242 -16.16 18.05 -1.70
C GLN A 242 -15.62 17.03 -0.69
N LEU A 243 -14.56 17.40 0.03
CA LEU A 243 -13.90 16.53 1.00
C LEU A 243 -14.38 16.83 2.42
N ILE A 244 -14.41 15.79 3.26
CA ILE A 244 -14.73 15.89 4.69
C ILE A 244 -13.55 15.32 5.46
N ASP A 245 -12.95 16.12 6.34
CA ASP A 245 -11.94 15.66 7.31
C ASP A 245 -12.53 15.68 8.72
N PHE A 246 -12.61 14.50 9.34
CA PHE A 246 -13.01 14.30 10.73
C PHE A 246 -11.91 13.56 11.51
N GLY A 247 -10.69 13.62 10.99
CA GLY A 247 -9.49 12.96 11.51
C GLY A 247 -9.06 13.45 12.88
N ALA A 248 -9.62 14.53 13.42
CA ALA A 248 -9.42 14.99 14.80
C ALA A 248 -10.28 14.24 15.83
N TYR A 249 -11.38 13.60 15.42
CA TYR A 249 -12.23 12.84 16.32
C TYR A 249 -11.54 11.55 16.78
N ARG A 250 -11.55 11.30 18.09
CA ARG A 250 -10.90 10.16 18.75
C ARG A 250 -11.88 9.21 19.44
N GLY A 251 -13.17 9.57 19.50
CA GLY A 251 -14.18 8.72 20.12
C GLY A 251 -14.33 7.40 19.36
N THR A 252 -14.56 6.32 20.10
CA THR A 252 -14.69 4.97 19.55
C THR A 252 -16.11 4.46 19.66
N GLY A 253 -16.49 3.52 18.82
CA GLY A 253 -17.83 2.92 18.79
C GLY A 253 -18.16 2.36 17.42
N SER A 254 -19.35 1.79 17.32
CA SER A 254 -19.85 1.19 16.08
C SER A 254 -21.06 1.95 15.53
N GLY A 255 -21.28 1.85 14.22
CA GLY A 255 -22.44 2.40 13.54
C GLY A 255 -22.49 3.94 13.49
N PHE A 256 -21.34 4.59 13.40
CA PHE A 256 -21.26 6.02 13.09
C PHE A 256 -21.75 6.29 11.66
N ARG A 257 -22.28 7.49 11.41
CA ARG A 257 -22.67 7.96 10.07
C ARG A 257 -22.25 9.40 9.87
N LEU A 258 -21.81 9.75 8.66
CA LEU A 258 -21.62 11.14 8.26
C LEU A 258 -22.87 11.66 7.53
N ALA A 259 -23.33 12.85 7.91
CA ALA A 259 -24.50 13.47 7.31
C ALA A 259 -24.19 14.87 6.77
N VAL A 260 -24.60 15.14 5.52
CA VAL A 260 -24.57 16.46 4.88
C VAL A 260 -25.99 16.81 4.45
N GLY A 261 -26.63 17.76 5.12
CA GLY A 261 -28.08 17.97 4.96
C GLY A 261 -28.87 16.71 5.30
N ASN A 262 -29.59 16.18 4.30
CA ASN A 262 -30.37 14.93 4.40
C ASN A 262 -29.62 13.70 3.87
N ASP A 263 -28.46 13.88 3.23
CA ASP A 263 -27.66 12.78 2.74
C ASP A 263 -26.87 12.18 3.90
N VAL A 264 -26.88 10.85 4.03
CA VAL A 264 -26.27 10.12 5.14
C VAL A 264 -25.47 8.96 4.58
N SER A 265 -24.21 8.83 5.01
CA SER A 265 -23.31 7.74 4.64
C SER A 265 -23.84 6.37 5.06
N GLU A 266 -23.28 5.33 4.46
CA GLU A 266 -23.31 4.00 5.09
C GLU A 266 -22.71 4.08 6.50
N PRO A 267 -23.19 3.25 7.45
CA PRO A 267 -22.62 3.18 8.79
C PRO A 267 -21.17 2.68 8.76
N PHE A 268 -20.38 3.04 9.77
CA PHE A 268 -19.00 2.57 9.92
C PHE A 268 -18.55 2.61 11.37
N ASP A 269 -17.46 1.91 11.67
CA ASP A 269 -16.90 1.85 13.03
C ASP A 269 -15.71 2.79 13.22
N ILE A 270 -15.43 3.19 14.47
CA ILE A 270 -14.19 3.88 14.85
C ILE A 270 -13.59 3.15 16.05
N GLY A 271 -12.36 2.62 15.91
CA GLY A 271 -11.74 1.81 16.96
C GLY A 271 -10.27 1.52 16.70
N SER A 272 -9.60 0.77 17.59
CA SER A 272 -8.18 0.44 17.43
C SER A 272 -7.92 -0.88 16.68
N HIS A 273 -8.98 -1.63 16.35
CA HIS A 273 -8.90 -2.99 15.80
C HIS A 273 -9.93 -3.24 14.68
N VAL A 274 -10.32 -2.18 13.95
CA VAL A 274 -11.36 -2.26 12.91
C VAL A 274 -11.01 -3.24 11.78
N TYR A 275 -9.71 -3.49 11.55
CA TYR A 275 -9.22 -4.37 10.49
C TYR A 275 -8.81 -5.77 10.97
N SER A 276 -8.98 -6.10 12.26
CA SER A 276 -8.60 -7.41 12.82
C SER A 276 -9.36 -8.58 12.19
N GLY A 277 -10.63 -8.37 11.83
CA GLY A 277 -11.41 -9.33 11.05
C GLY A 277 -10.82 -9.49 9.66
N LEU A 278 -10.72 -8.38 8.93
CA LEU A 278 -10.28 -8.34 7.54
C LEU A 278 -8.91 -9.01 7.34
N ARG A 279 -7.94 -8.73 8.23
CA ARG A 279 -6.63 -9.39 8.19
C ARG A 279 -6.72 -10.91 8.24
N ARG A 280 -7.58 -11.46 9.11
CA ARG A 280 -7.74 -12.92 9.25
C ARG A 280 -8.38 -13.51 8.02
N ASP A 281 -9.44 -12.89 7.51
CA ASP A 281 -10.22 -13.43 6.41
C ASP A 281 -9.47 -13.31 5.08
N ALA A 282 -8.75 -12.20 4.86
CA ALA A 282 -7.85 -12.04 3.72
C ALA A 282 -6.72 -13.08 3.68
N LEU A 283 -6.25 -13.55 4.86
CA LEU A 283 -5.31 -14.68 4.95
C LEU A 283 -5.99 -16.05 4.82
N ALA A 284 -7.23 -16.19 5.28
CA ALA A 284 -8.01 -17.43 5.15
C ALA A 284 -8.45 -17.72 3.71
N TYR A 285 -8.48 -16.69 2.84
CA TYR A 285 -8.65 -16.82 1.39
C TYR A 285 -7.73 -17.92 0.81
N PHE A 286 -6.45 -17.92 1.18
CA PHE A 286 -5.47 -18.86 0.64
C PHE A 286 -5.79 -20.31 1.00
N TYR A 287 -6.26 -20.58 2.22
CA TYR A 287 -6.69 -21.93 2.61
C TYR A 287 -7.86 -22.41 1.74
N ASN A 288 -8.86 -21.56 1.49
CA ASN A 288 -9.99 -21.89 0.61
C ASN A 288 -9.54 -22.19 -0.82
N ASN A 289 -8.48 -21.55 -1.28
CA ASN A 289 -7.93 -21.72 -2.63
C ASN A 289 -6.88 -22.84 -2.74
N ARG A 290 -6.59 -23.61 -1.68
CA ARG A 290 -5.64 -24.73 -1.78
C ARG A 290 -6.13 -25.82 -2.74
N SER A 291 -5.26 -26.21 -3.68
CA SER A 291 -5.41 -27.41 -4.51
C SER A 291 -4.88 -28.66 -3.78
N GLY A 292 -5.36 -29.85 -4.15
CA GLY A 292 -4.81 -31.13 -3.67
C GLY A 292 -5.05 -31.47 -2.20
N ILE A 293 -5.98 -30.78 -1.53
CA ILE A 293 -6.38 -31.03 -0.14
C ILE A 293 -7.89 -30.80 0.03
N PRO A 294 -8.59 -31.59 0.88
CA PRO A 294 -9.95 -31.26 1.27
C PRO A 294 -9.99 -29.93 2.04
N ILE A 295 -10.97 -29.09 1.72
CA ILE A 295 -11.28 -27.92 2.52
C ILE A 295 -12.30 -28.36 3.56
N GLU A 296 -11.87 -28.48 4.81
CA GLU A 296 -12.67 -29.13 5.85
C GLU A 296 -13.59 -28.11 6.58
N ALA A 297 -14.82 -28.52 6.85
CA ALA A 297 -15.84 -27.67 7.50
C ALA A 297 -15.41 -27.12 8.87
N LYS A 298 -14.56 -27.82 9.62
CA LYS A 298 -14.03 -27.32 10.92
C LYS A 298 -13.22 -26.02 10.78
N TYR A 299 -12.70 -25.70 9.60
CA TYR A 299 -11.91 -24.50 9.35
C TYR A 299 -12.74 -23.38 8.72
N VAL A 300 -13.57 -23.72 7.73
CA VAL A 300 -14.29 -22.74 6.88
C VAL A 300 -15.81 -22.76 7.02
N GLY A 301 -16.37 -23.70 7.78
CA GLY A 301 -17.82 -23.98 7.86
C GLY A 301 -18.31 -24.91 6.75
N GLU A 302 -19.50 -25.50 6.92
CA GLU A 302 -20.08 -26.47 5.97
C GLU A 302 -20.29 -25.85 4.57
N THR A 303 -20.68 -24.58 4.52
CA THR A 303 -20.96 -23.85 3.27
C THR A 303 -19.76 -23.79 2.31
N TYR A 304 -18.54 -23.71 2.84
CA TYR A 304 -17.31 -23.59 2.04
C TYR A 304 -16.50 -24.88 1.99
N ALA A 305 -16.93 -25.92 2.72
CA ALA A 305 -16.26 -27.20 2.72
C ALA A 305 -16.39 -27.83 1.32
N ARG A 306 -15.29 -28.41 0.83
CA ARG A 306 -15.27 -29.10 -0.45
C ARG A 306 -14.27 -30.26 -0.46
N PRO A 307 -14.50 -31.31 -1.26
CA PRO A 307 -13.50 -32.33 -1.50
C PRO A 307 -12.21 -31.76 -2.09
N ALA A 308 -11.14 -32.56 -2.02
CA ALA A 308 -9.89 -32.21 -2.68
C ALA A 308 -10.07 -32.21 -4.20
N GLY A 309 -9.63 -31.14 -4.86
CA GLY A 309 -9.49 -31.12 -6.32
C GLY A 309 -8.10 -31.59 -6.76
N HIS A 310 -8.01 -32.07 -7.99
CA HIS A 310 -6.82 -32.51 -8.72
C HIS A 310 -6.01 -33.64 -8.08
N LEU A 311 -6.70 -34.63 -7.52
CA LEU A 311 -6.09 -35.85 -6.97
C LEU A 311 -6.42 -37.13 -7.76
N GLY A 312 -7.04 -37.01 -8.94
CA GLY A 312 -7.35 -38.16 -9.79
C GLY A 312 -8.57 -38.97 -9.36
N VAL A 313 -9.50 -38.36 -8.61
CA VAL A 313 -10.81 -38.97 -8.30
C VAL A 313 -11.78 -38.53 -9.38
N ALA A 314 -12.29 -39.48 -10.19
CA ALA A 314 -13.20 -39.19 -11.29
C ALA A 314 -14.40 -38.31 -10.84
N PRO A 315 -14.80 -37.29 -11.63
CA PRO A 315 -14.37 -37.01 -13.01
C PRO A 315 -12.99 -36.35 -13.14
N ASN A 316 -12.39 -35.97 -12.02
CA ASN A 316 -11.22 -35.13 -11.98
C ASN A 316 -9.90 -35.86 -12.26
N GLN A 317 -9.00 -35.16 -12.97
CA GLN A 317 -7.66 -35.64 -13.31
C GLN A 317 -6.66 -35.33 -12.20
N SER A 318 -5.44 -35.87 -12.27
CA SER A 318 -4.50 -35.81 -11.15
C SER A 318 -3.34 -34.83 -11.36
N ASP A 319 -3.06 -34.01 -10.34
CA ASP A 319 -1.82 -33.23 -10.22
C ASP A 319 -0.64 -34.07 -9.69
N THR A 320 -0.81 -35.37 -9.41
CA THR A 320 0.26 -36.23 -8.86
C THR A 320 1.15 -36.86 -9.93
N SER A 321 0.79 -36.77 -11.21
CA SER A 321 1.59 -37.21 -12.37
C SER A 321 1.08 -36.51 -13.64
N VAL A 322 1.32 -35.20 -13.73
CA VAL A 322 0.86 -34.36 -14.83
C VAL A 322 1.82 -34.48 -16.01
N PRO A 323 1.37 -34.86 -17.22
CA PRO A 323 2.21 -34.89 -18.40
C PRO A 323 2.55 -33.47 -18.86
N CYS A 324 3.66 -33.32 -19.58
CA CYS A 324 3.93 -32.11 -20.33
C CYS A 324 2.88 -31.86 -21.41
N TYR A 325 2.60 -30.59 -21.70
CA TYR A 325 1.79 -30.21 -22.85
C TYR A 325 2.39 -30.81 -24.13
N PRO A 326 1.59 -31.36 -25.07
CA PRO A 326 2.13 -32.03 -26.25
C PRO A 326 3.22 -31.22 -26.98
N GLY A 327 4.36 -31.85 -27.21
CA GLY A 327 5.50 -31.24 -27.91
C GLY A 327 6.48 -30.42 -27.04
N THR A 328 6.29 -30.37 -25.71
CA THR A 328 7.19 -29.60 -24.81
C THR A 328 8.22 -30.46 -24.07
N CYS A 329 7.82 -31.62 -23.54
CA CYS A 329 8.71 -32.62 -22.93
C CYS A 329 8.04 -34.01 -22.90
N ASP A 330 8.79 -35.04 -22.52
CA ASP A 330 8.38 -36.46 -22.52
C ASP A 330 8.29 -37.08 -21.11
N TYR A 331 8.22 -36.26 -20.06
CA TYR A 331 8.06 -36.69 -18.67
C TYR A 331 6.74 -36.20 -18.05
N SER A 332 6.45 -36.69 -16.84
CA SER A 332 5.40 -36.18 -15.98
C SER A 332 5.95 -35.75 -14.62
N LEU A 333 5.29 -34.82 -13.95
CA LEU A 333 5.65 -34.37 -12.60
C LEU A 333 4.48 -34.50 -11.62
N ASP A 334 4.83 -34.81 -10.37
CA ASP A 334 3.94 -34.57 -9.23
C ASP A 334 4.04 -33.09 -8.86
N VAL A 335 2.98 -32.34 -9.13
CA VAL A 335 2.84 -30.91 -8.86
C VAL A 335 1.63 -30.61 -7.99
N ARG A 336 1.22 -31.58 -7.14
CA ARG A 336 0.09 -31.41 -6.22
C ARG A 336 0.34 -30.28 -5.21
N GLY A 337 -0.75 -29.75 -4.65
CA GLY A 337 -0.72 -28.62 -3.72
C GLY A 337 -0.68 -27.29 -4.46
N GLY A 338 -0.26 -26.24 -3.74
CA GLY A 338 -0.33 -24.86 -4.19
C GLY A 338 -1.76 -24.29 -4.13
N TRP A 339 -1.90 -23.05 -4.56
CA TRP A 339 -3.19 -22.38 -4.65
C TRP A 339 -3.73 -22.39 -6.08
N TYR A 340 -5.04 -22.51 -6.21
CA TYR A 340 -5.76 -22.03 -7.38
C TYR A 340 -5.59 -20.52 -7.47
N ASP A 341 -5.19 -20.06 -8.64
CA ASP A 341 -4.68 -18.71 -8.85
C ASP A 341 -5.75 -17.64 -8.74
N ALA A 342 -6.90 -17.91 -9.34
CA ALA A 342 -7.96 -16.93 -9.45
C ALA A 342 -9.34 -17.58 -9.29
N GLY A 343 -10.31 -17.15 -10.10
CA GLY A 343 -11.59 -17.81 -10.24
C GLY A 343 -11.51 -19.15 -10.97
N ASP A 344 -10.35 -19.48 -11.53
CA ASP A 344 -10.02 -20.73 -12.20
C ASP A 344 -9.34 -21.77 -11.31
N GLN A 345 -8.97 -22.88 -11.92
CA GLN A 345 -8.36 -24.03 -11.27
C GLN A 345 -6.87 -24.20 -11.67
N GLY A 346 -6.34 -23.31 -12.51
CA GLY A 346 -4.93 -23.26 -12.87
C GLY A 346 -4.03 -22.79 -11.73
N LYS A 347 -2.74 -23.10 -11.85
CA LYS A 347 -1.68 -22.73 -10.89
C LYS A 347 -0.46 -22.22 -11.65
N TYR A 348 -0.02 -21.01 -11.35
CA TYR A 348 0.92 -20.28 -12.20
C TYR A 348 2.12 -19.82 -11.36
N VAL A 349 3.33 -20.17 -11.79
CA VAL A 349 4.55 -19.93 -11.00
C VAL A 349 4.85 -18.45 -10.86
N VAL A 350 4.64 -17.66 -11.93
CA VAL A 350 4.93 -16.22 -11.93
C VAL A 350 4.09 -15.51 -10.86
N ASN A 351 2.76 -15.71 -10.91
CA ASN A 351 1.82 -15.08 -9.99
C ASN A 351 1.90 -15.66 -8.57
N GLY A 352 1.98 -16.99 -8.45
CA GLY A 352 2.13 -17.69 -7.17
C GLY A 352 3.38 -17.31 -6.40
N ALA A 353 4.50 -17.11 -7.09
CA ALA A 353 5.74 -16.64 -6.47
C ALA A 353 5.61 -15.21 -5.93
N LEU A 354 4.92 -14.30 -6.62
CA LEU A 354 4.65 -12.95 -6.12
C LEU A 354 3.77 -13.00 -4.86
N ALA A 355 2.67 -13.78 -4.91
CA ALA A 355 1.77 -13.90 -3.77
C ALA A 355 2.48 -14.50 -2.54
N ALA A 356 3.24 -15.59 -2.73
CA ALA A 356 4.07 -16.16 -1.67
C ALA A 356 5.13 -15.18 -1.17
N TRP A 357 5.77 -14.41 -2.06
CA TRP A 357 6.73 -13.37 -1.66
C TRP A 357 6.09 -12.30 -0.78
N GLN A 358 4.88 -11.84 -1.11
CA GLN A 358 4.14 -10.87 -0.30
C GLN A 358 3.75 -11.43 1.07
N LEU A 359 3.34 -12.70 1.18
CA LEU A 359 3.09 -13.33 2.49
C LEU A 359 4.36 -13.48 3.34
N LEU A 360 5.51 -13.77 2.71
CA LEU A 360 6.80 -13.77 3.40
C LEU A 360 7.20 -12.36 3.85
N ASP A 361 6.91 -11.33 3.05
CA ASP A 361 7.11 -9.93 3.44
C ASP A 361 6.20 -9.51 4.59
N LEU A 362 4.93 -9.89 4.54
CA LEU A 362 3.95 -9.66 5.62
C LEU A 362 4.47 -10.21 6.95
N TYR A 363 5.05 -11.41 6.95
CA TYR A 363 5.68 -11.99 8.14
C TYR A 363 6.92 -11.18 8.60
N GLU A 364 7.79 -10.74 7.68
CA GLU A 364 8.95 -9.93 8.05
C GLU A 364 8.56 -8.54 8.59
N GLU A 365 7.44 -8.00 8.10
CA GLU A 365 6.81 -6.75 8.53
C GLU A 365 6.17 -6.88 9.93
N THR A 366 5.18 -7.76 10.06
CA THR A 366 4.30 -7.83 11.24
C THR A 366 4.73 -8.88 12.27
N GLY A 367 5.70 -9.73 11.94
CA GLY A 367 6.08 -10.88 12.74
C GLY A 367 5.13 -12.07 12.55
N PRO A 368 4.92 -12.91 13.58
CA PRO A 368 4.09 -14.12 13.49
C PRO A 368 2.63 -13.89 13.08
N GLY A 369 2.15 -12.65 13.11
CA GLY A 369 0.81 -12.28 12.65
C GLY A 369 -0.29 -12.82 13.55
N VAL A 370 -1.36 -13.32 12.93
CA VAL A 370 -2.58 -13.79 13.57
C VAL A 370 -2.73 -15.30 13.40
N ALA A 371 -3.33 -15.95 14.40
CA ALA A 371 -3.70 -17.35 14.29
C ALA A 371 -4.79 -17.54 13.22
N LEU A 372 -4.57 -18.50 12.32
CA LEU A 372 -5.49 -18.87 11.25
C LEU A 372 -6.20 -20.18 11.60
N LYS A 373 -7.38 -20.39 11.01
CA LYS A 373 -8.08 -21.67 11.09
C LYS A 373 -7.61 -22.55 9.94
N ILE A 374 -6.44 -23.14 10.08
CA ILE A 374 -5.83 -24.01 9.06
C ILE A 374 -5.34 -25.32 9.67
N PRO A 375 -5.14 -26.39 8.88
CA PRO A 375 -4.63 -27.68 9.37
C PRO A 375 -3.28 -27.58 10.10
N GLU A 376 -2.45 -26.62 9.71
CA GLU A 376 -1.14 -26.40 10.29
C GLU A 376 -1.16 -25.60 11.60
N ALA A 377 -2.31 -25.05 12.00
CA ALA A 377 -2.43 -24.17 13.16
C ALA A 377 -1.97 -24.86 14.46
N GLY A 378 -1.27 -24.10 15.30
CA GLY A 378 -0.73 -24.60 16.57
C GLY A 378 0.56 -25.43 16.43
N ASN A 379 1.13 -25.53 15.22
CA ASN A 379 2.49 -26.04 15.04
C ASN A 379 3.54 -25.00 15.51
N ARG A 380 4.84 -25.30 15.33
CA ARG A 380 5.95 -24.41 15.77
C ARG A 380 6.22 -23.23 14.83
N THR A 381 5.56 -23.16 13.69
CA THR A 381 5.75 -22.19 12.62
C THR A 381 4.54 -21.23 12.59
N PRO A 382 4.74 -19.91 12.43
CA PRO A 382 3.63 -18.96 12.27
C PRO A 382 2.66 -19.37 11.16
N ASP A 383 1.36 -19.21 11.37
CA ASP A 383 0.34 -19.71 10.45
C ASP A 383 0.43 -19.07 9.06
N VAL A 384 0.80 -17.80 8.94
CA VAL A 384 1.08 -17.14 7.65
C VAL A 384 2.23 -17.82 6.87
N LEU A 385 3.23 -18.33 7.59
CA LEU A 385 4.29 -19.14 6.99
C LEU A 385 3.77 -20.55 6.72
N GLY A 386 2.92 -21.12 7.56
CA GLY A 386 2.22 -22.37 7.25
C GLY A 386 1.50 -22.31 5.90
N GLU A 387 0.78 -21.22 5.65
CA GLU A 387 0.07 -20.95 4.40
C GLU A 387 1.04 -20.70 3.24
N ALA A 388 2.01 -19.79 3.38
CA ALA A 388 3.01 -19.53 2.33
C ALA A 388 3.81 -20.78 1.96
N LYS A 389 4.05 -21.69 2.92
CA LYS A 389 4.73 -22.96 2.66
C LYS A 389 3.95 -23.85 1.69
N TRP A 390 2.62 -23.80 1.70
CA TRP A 390 1.78 -24.59 0.81
C TRP A 390 2.07 -24.28 -0.66
N GLU A 391 2.18 -22.99 -0.99
CA GLU A 391 2.55 -22.52 -2.32
C GLU A 391 4.02 -22.77 -2.63
N LEU A 392 4.94 -22.49 -1.69
CA LEU A 392 6.36 -22.76 -1.89
C LEU A 392 6.64 -24.23 -2.22
N ASP A 393 5.94 -25.17 -1.58
CA ASP A 393 6.06 -26.58 -1.89
C ASP A 393 5.59 -26.93 -3.31
N PHE A 394 4.57 -26.24 -3.84
CA PHE A 394 4.17 -26.35 -5.25
C PHE A 394 5.21 -25.74 -6.19
N LEU A 395 5.67 -24.51 -5.93
CA LEU A 395 6.68 -23.84 -6.77
C LEU A 395 7.98 -24.67 -6.87
N LEU A 396 8.39 -25.33 -5.78
CA LEU A 396 9.54 -26.24 -5.77
C LEU A 396 9.33 -27.51 -6.61
N ARG A 397 8.08 -27.97 -6.78
CA ARG A 397 7.74 -29.14 -7.62
C ARG A 397 7.72 -28.81 -9.11
N MET A 398 7.52 -27.54 -9.46
CA MET A 398 7.49 -27.06 -10.85
C MET A 398 8.89 -26.96 -11.49
N GLN A 399 9.97 -27.15 -10.72
CA GLN A 399 11.34 -27.11 -11.23
C GLN A 399 11.67 -28.37 -12.03
N VAL A 400 12.16 -28.18 -13.25
CA VAL A 400 12.55 -29.24 -14.18
C VAL A 400 13.65 -30.10 -13.53
N PRO A 401 13.46 -31.43 -13.43
CA PRO A 401 14.38 -32.32 -12.74
C PRO A 401 15.79 -32.38 -13.35
N ALA A 402 16.78 -32.73 -12.52
CA ALA A 402 18.13 -33.02 -12.99
C ALA A 402 18.11 -34.17 -14.03
N GLY A 403 18.90 -34.04 -15.09
CA GLY A 403 18.98 -35.02 -16.17
C GLY A 403 17.95 -34.82 -17.29
N GLN A 404 16.96 -33.94 -17.11
CA GLN A 404 16.02 -33.55 -18.17
C GLN A 404 16.54 -32.37 -19.00
N PRO A 405 16.08 -32.20 -20.25
CA PRO A 405 16.28 -30.96 -21.00
C PRO A 405 15.78 -29.76 -20.19
N LEU A 406 16.56 -28.66 -20.16
CA LEU A 406 16.28 -27.47 -19.35
C LEU A 406 16.29 -27.70 -17.82
N ALA A 407 17.00 -28.73 -17.32
CA ALA A 407 17.17 -28.99 -15.89
C ALA A 407 17.44 -27.70 -15.07
N GLY A 408 16.64 -27.51 -14.02
CA GLY A 408 16.71 -26.33 -13.15
C GLY A 408 15.84 -25.14 -13.58
N MET A 409 15.41 -25.06 -14.85
CA MET A 409 14.33 -24.15 -15.27
C MET A 409 13.02 -24.55 -14.59
N VAL A 410 12.01 -23.69 -14.66
CA VAL A 410 10.72 -23.91 -13.98
C VAL A 410 9.58 -23.81 -14.98
N HIS A 411 8.71 -24.82 -14.97
CA HIS A 411 7.47 -24.82 -15.74
C HIS A 411 6.66 -23.57 -15.43
N HIS A 412 6.18 -22.88 -16.47
CA HIS A 412 5.54 -21.58 -16.27
C HIS A 412 4.21 -21.70 -15.48
N LYS A 413 3.45 -22.74 -15.77
CA LYS A 413 2.11 -22.99 -15.21
C LYS A 413 1.67 -24.44 -15.40
N ILE A 414 0.63 -24.82 -14.65
CA ILE A 414 -0.13 -26.05 -14.84
C ILE A 414 -1.61 -25.71 -14.79
N HIS A 415 -2.35 -26.09 -15.82
CA HIS A 415 -3.78 -25.89 -15.88
C HIS A 415 -4.44 -26.87 -16.86
N ASP A 416 -5.74 -26.71 -17.00
CA ASP A 416 -6.64 -27.50 -17.82
C ASP A 416 -6.37 -27.26 -19.31
N GLU A 417 -6.68 -28.24 -20.16
CA GLU A 417 -6.60 -28.06 -21.61
C GLU A 417 -7.53 -26.93 -22.09
N LYS A 418 -8.73 -26.84 -21.49
CA LYS A 418 -9.78 -25.86 -21.80
C LYS A 418 -10.43 -25.31 -20.55
N TRP A 419 -10.95 -24.08 -20.62
CA TRP A 419 -11.68 -23.48 -19.52
C TRP A 419 -12.92 -24.31 -19.15
N THR A 420 -13.07 -24.60 -17.86
CA THR A 420 -14.33 -25.10 -17.30
C THR A 420 -15.34 -23.97 -17.13
N ALA A 421 -16.63 -24.31 -17.17
CA ALA A 421 -17.72 -23.36 -16.93
C ALA A 421 -17.77 -22.89 -15.47
N LEU A 422 -18.33 -21.71 -15.23
CA LEU A 422 -18.68 -21.25 -13.89
C LEU A 422 -19.63 -22.26 -13.21
N GLY A 423 -19.52 -22.38 -11.89
CA GLY A 423 -20.26 -23.38 -11.13
C GLY A 423 -19.64 -24.79 -11.15
N THR A 424 -18.39 -24.95 -11.59
CA THR A 424 -17.64 -26.23 -11.55
C THR A 424 -16.73 -26.28 -10.31
N PRO A 425 -17.07 -27.02 -9.24
CA PRO A 425 -16.17 -27.21 -8.11
C PRO A 425 -14.87 -27.92 -8.53
N PRO A 426 -13.75 -27.72 -7.80
CA PRO A 426 -12.46 -28.33 -8.18
C PRO A 426 -12.41 -29.86 -8.19
N ALA A 427 -13.32 -30.53 -7.49
CA ALA A 427 -13.42 -32.00 -7.51
C ALA A 427 -14.21 -32.53 -8.72
N ASP A 428 -14.95 -31.65 -9.40
CA ASP A 428 -15.82 -31.98 -10.54
C ASP A 428 -15.22 -31.56 -11.88
N ASP A 429 -14.07 -30.88 -11.88
CA ASP A 429 -13.35 -30.51 -13.11
C ASP A 429 -12.91 -31.77 -13.89
N PRO A 430 -13.42 -32.03 -15.10
CA PRO A 430 -13.10 -33.22 -15.87
C PRO A 430 -11.87 -33.06 -16.79
N GLN A 431 -11.27 -31.88 -16.89
CA GLN A 431 -10.31 -31.57 -17.95
C GLN A 431 -8.98 -32.31 -17.81
N PRO A 432 -8.36 -32.75 -18.92
CA PRO A 432 -6.94 -33.08 -18.94
C PRO A 432 -6.11 -31.88 -18.47
N ARG A 433 -5.05 -32.14 -17.70
CA ARG A 433 -4.15 -31.10 -17.20
C ARG A 433 -2.74 -31.29 -17.73
N TYR A 434 -2.06 -30.17 -17.98
CA TYR A 434 -0.73 -30.20 -18.60
C TYR A 434 0.25 -29.26 -17.91
N LEU A 435 1.50 -29.70 -17.82
CA LEU A 435 2.63 -28.81 -17.53
C LEU A 435 2.95 -28.00 -18.79
N TYR A 436 2.81 -26.68 -18.71
CA TYR A 436 3.19 -25.79 -19.79
C TYR A 436 4.71 -25.56 -19.79
N PRO A 437 5.31 -25.20 -20.95
CA PRO A 437 6.76 -25.17 -21.09
C PRO A 437 7.43 -24.22 -20.07
N PRO A 438 8.68 -24.52 -19.66
CA PRO A 438 9.43 -23.64 -18.77
C PRO A 438 9.61 -22.24 -19.36
N SER A 439 9.69 -21.23 -18.49
CA SER A 439 10.02 -19.86 -18.88
C SER A 439 11.10 -19.27 -17.98
N THR A 440 11.85 -18.31 -18.50
CA THR A 440 12.86 -17.57 -17.75
C THR A 440 12.23 -16.78 -16.62
N ALA A 441 11.07 -16.14 -16.84
CA ALA A 441 10.31 -15.44 -15.79
C ALA A 441 9.97 -16.37 -14.62
N ALA A 442 9.26 -17.49 -14.87
CA ALA A 442 8.93 -18.46 -13.81
C ALA A 442 10.17 -18.99 -13.07
N THR A 443 11.27 -19.19 -13.80
CA THR A 443 12.53 -19.66 -13.22
C THR A 443 13.13 -18.61 -12.27
N LEU A 444 13.15 -17.34 -12.67
CA LEU A 444 13.66 -16.25 -11.85
C LEU A 444 12.74 -15.92 -10.67
N ASN A 445 11.42 -16.01 -10.86
CA ASN A 445 10.44 -15.88 -9.77
C ASN A 445 10.66 -16.96 -8.70
N LEU A 446 10.90 -18.24 -9.08
CA LEU A 446 11.29 -19.28 -8.11
C LEU A 446 12.63 -18.94 -7.44
N ALA A 447 13.61 -18.42 -8.19
CA ALA A 447 14.89 -18.03 -7.62
C ALA A 447 14.73 -16.93 -6.56
N ALA A 448 13.90 -15.92 -6.83
CA ALA A 448 13.63 -14.82 -5.92
C ALA A 448 12.90 -15.28 -4.65
N VAL A 449 11.73 -15.91 -4.80
CA VAL A 449 10.91 -16.34 -3.66
C VAL A 449 11.57 -17.49 -2.88
N GLY A 450 12.29 -18.38 -3.56
CA GLY A 450 13.07 -19.45 -2.92
C GLY A 450 14.23 -18.90 -2.09
N ALA A 451 14.92 -17.85 -2.56
CA ALA A 451 15.93 -17.17 -1.76
C ALA A 451 15.32 -16.49 -0.52
N ARG A 452 14.14 -15.87 -0.66
CA ARG A 452 13.40 -15.30 0.49
C ARG A 452 12.95 -16.36 1.47
N CYS A 453 12.35 -17.46 0.99
CA CYS A 453 12.00 -18.63 1.79
C CYS A 453 13.20 -19.08 2.63
N ALA A 454 14.38 -19.23 2.02
CA ALA A 454 15.56 -19.69 2.72
C ALA A 454 15.94 -18.82 3.93
N ARG A 455 15.86 -17.48 3.85
CA ARG A 455 16.16 -16.62 5.01
C ARG A 455 15.04 -16.64 6.06
N VAL A 456 13.78 -16.63 5.63
CA VAL A 456 12.63 -16.53 6.54
C VAL A 456 12.45 -17.81 7.34
N TYR A 457 12.57 -18.97 6.69
CA TYR A 457 12.41 -20.27 7.33
C TYR A 457 13.64 -20.75 8.10
N ALA A 458 14.80 -20.11 7.96
CA ALA A 458 16.02 -20.53 8.68
C ALA A 458 15.83 -20.61 10.21
N LYS A 459 14.90 -19.81 10.76
CA LYS A 459 14.52 -19.82 12.17
C LYS A 459 13.57 -20.99 12.54
N TRP A 460 12.72 -21.41 11.61
CA TRP A 460 11.56 -22.27 11.88
C TRP A 460 11.75 -23.70 11.37
N ASP A 461 12.28 -23.85 10.16
CA ASP A 461 12.58 -25.13 9.52
C ASP A 461 13.85 -25.01 8.66
N LYS A 462 14.98 -25.38 9.27
CA LYS A 462 16.30 -25.32 8.62
C LYS A 462 16.42 -26.25 7.40
N ARG A 463 15.70 -27.39 7.41
CA ARG A 463 15.75 -28.34 6.29
C ARG A 463 15.01 -27.79 5.10
N PHE A 464 13.82 -27.23 5.34
CA PHE A 464 13.05 -26.57 4.30
C PHE A 464 13.77 -25.32 3.76
N ALA A 465 14.35 -24.50 4.65
CA ALA A 465 15.16 -23.35 4.25
C ALA A 465 16.34 -23.74 3.33
N ALA A 466 17.05 -24.83 3.65
CA ALA A 466 18.13 -25.34 2.81
C ALA A 466 17.63 -25.83 1.43
N ARG A 467 16.47 -26.50 1.38
CA ARG A 467 15.82 -26.92 0.13
C ARG A 467 15.45 -25.72 -0.73
N CYS A 468 14.83 -24.69 -0.14
CA CYS A 468 14.50 -23.44 -0.81
C CYS A 468 15.74 -22.76 -1.40
N LEU A 469 16.84 -22.66 -0.62
CA LEU A 469 18.08 -22.05 -1.12
C LEU A 469 18.70 -22.83 -2.29
N SER A 470 18.69 -24.16 -2.19
CA SER A 470 19.20 -25.03 -3.25
C SER A 470 18.41 -24.84 -4.54
N ALA A 471 17.07 -24.89 -4.46
CA ALA A 471 16.21 -24.70 -5.63
C ALA A 471 16.40 -23.31 -6.25
N ALA A 472 16.51 -22.27 -5.42
CA ALA A 472 16.73 -20.91 -5.87
C ALA A 472 18.06 -20.73 -6.63
N GLN A 473 19.14 -21.33 -6.13
CA GLN A 473 20.45 -21.28 -6.78
C GLN A 473 20.46 -22.11 -8.08
N THR A 474 19.79 -23.26 -8.10
CA THR A 474 19.61 -24.06 -9.31
C THR A 474 18.84 -23.27 -10.37
N ALA A 475 17.73 -22.64 -9.99
CA ALA A 475 16.91 -21.83 -10.89
C ALA A 475 17.68 -20.64 -11.45
N TRP A 476 18.39 -19.89 -10.59
CA TRP A 476 19.27 -18.79 -11.01
C TRP A 476 20.31 -19.23 -12.05
N ASN A 477 20.96 -20.37 -11.81
CA ASN A 477 21.98 -20.88 -12.73
C ASN A 477 21.39 -21.33 -14.06
N ALA A 478 20.18 -21.91 -14.06
CA ALA A 478 19.48 -22.32 -15.26
C ALA A 478 18.98 -21.10 -16.08
N ALA A 479 18.38 -20.11 -15.42
CA ALA A 479 17.94 -18.86 -16.07
C ALA A 479 19.10 -18.12 -16.73
N ARG A 480 20.29 -18.12 -16.14
CA ARG A 480 21.49 -17.55 -16.77
C ARG A 480 21.96 -18.29 -18.03
N GLN A 481 21.67 -19.58 -18.15
CA GLN A 481 21.96 -20.38 -19.35
C GLN A 481 20.85 -20.22 -20.40
N HIS A 482 19.64 -19.91 -19.96
CA HIS A 482 18.45 -19.74 -20.80
C HIS A 482 17.75 -18.41 -20.50
N PRO A 483 18.35 -17.26 -20.85
CA PRO A 483 17.91 -15.94 -20.37
C PRO A 483 16.70 -15.35 -21.11
N ALA A 484 16.18 -16.03 -22.15
CA ALA A 484 15.15 -15.50 -23.04
C ALA A 484 14.18 -16.58 -23.53
N ILE A 485 13.78 -17.51 -22.66
CA ILE A 485 12.68 -18.43 -22.92
C ILE A 485 11.41 -17.78 -22.35
N TYR A 486 10.66 -17.12 -23.21
CA TYR A 486 9.45 -16.40 -22.80
C TYR A 486 8.25 -17.32 -22.75
N ALA A 487 7.30 -16.99 -21.87
CA ALA A 487 6.04 -17.71 -21.81
C ALA A 487 5.26 -17.51 -23.13
N PRO A 488 4.63 -18.57 -23.68
CA PRO A 488 3.79 -18.42 -24.86
C PRO A 488 2.52 -17.63 -24.53
N ALA A 489 1.91 -17.02 -25.54
CA ALA A 489 0.72 -16.16 -25.44
C ALA A 489 -0.58 -16.84 -24.93
N GLY A 490 -0.50 -18.06 -24.36
CA GLY A 490 -1.61 -18.73 -23.69
C GLY A 490 -1.96 -20.13 -24.23
N GLY A 491 -2.94 -20.75 -23.59
CA GLY A 491 -3.66 -21.96 -24.04
C GLY A 491 -5.15 -21.80 -23.70
N GLU A 492 -6.03 -22.61 -24.29
CA GLU A 492 -7.51 -22.44 -24.18
C GLU A 492 -8.09 -22.62 -22.76
N GLY A 493 -7.28 -23.03 -21.76
CA GLY A 493 -7.76 -23.33 -20.40
C GLY A 493 -7.01 -22.67 -19.26
N GLY A 494 -6.25 -21.61 -19.52
CA GLY A 494 -5.52 -20.91 -18.47
C GLY A 494 -4.95 -19.57 -18.91
N GLY A 495 -4.79 -18.65 -17.94
CA GLY A 495 -4.26 -17.31 -18.17
C GLY A 495 -2.85 -17.35 -18.77
N ALA A 496 -2.55 -16.42 -19.68
CA ALA A 496 -1.26 -16.41 -20.39
C ALA A 496 -0.09 -16.18 -19.43
N TYR A 497 -0.19 -15.12 -18.61
CA TYR A 497 0.91 -14.57 -17.79
C TYR A 497 2.19 -14.37 -18.63
N ASP A 498 2.00 -13.91 -19.87
CA ASP A 498 3.09 -13.71 -20.80
C ASP A 498 3.96 -12.51 -20.40
N ASP A 499 5.26 -12.69 -20.58
CA ASP A 499 6.24 -11.64 -20.38
C ASP A 499 7.43 -11.89 -21.31
N THR A 500 7.84 -10.84 -22.01
CA THR A 500 8.95 -10.83 -22.97
C THR A 500 10.13 -9.98 -22.50
N LYS A 501 10.06 -9.40 -21.30
CA LYS A 501 11.05 -8.52 -20.69
C LYS A 501 11.41 -9.03 -19.29
N VAL A 502 12.35 -9.98 -19.23
CA VAL A 502 12.74 -10.64 -17.97
C VAL A 502 13.89 -9.95 -17.21
N THR A 503 14.24 -8.71 -17.57
CA THR A 503 15.40 -8.01 -16.99
C THR A 503 15.20 -7.63 -15.53
N ASP A 504 13.96 -7.37 -15.16
CA ASP A 504 13.50 -7.05 -13.82
C ASP A 504 13.48 -8.28 -12.94
N GLU A 505 13.03 -9.43 -13.46
CA GLU A 505 13.05 -10.70 -12.75
C GLU A 505 14.49 -11.10 -12.42
N PHE A 506 15.43 -10.81 -13.33
CA PHE A 506 16.86 -11.00 -13.06
C PHE A 506 17.33 -10.12 -11.90
N SER A 507 16.91 -8.85 -11.87
CA SER A 507 17.24 -7.94 -10.77
C SER A 507 16.61 -8.35 -9.44
N TRP A 508 15.34 -8.74 -9.45
CA TRP A 508 14.62 -9.18 -8.26
C TRP A 508 15.24 -10.47 -7.69
N ALA A 509 15.45 -11.49 -8.53
CA ALA A 509 16.10 -12.73 -8.11
C ALA A 509 17.52 -12.49 -7.57
N ALA A 510 18.29 -11.62 -8.24
CA ALA A 510 19.62 -11.24 -7.78
C ALA A 510 19.60 -10.51 -6.43
N ALA A 511 18.67 -9.59 -6.23
CA ALA A 511 18.49 -8.86 -4.98
C ALA A 511 18.13 -9.80 -3.83
N GLU A 512 17.22 -10.74 -4.04
CA GLU A 512 16.83 -11.74 -3.04
C GLU A 512 17.95 -12.72 -2.72
N LEU A 513 18.68 -13.21 -3.73
CA LEU A 513 19.86 -14.06 -3.54
C LEU A 513 20.98 -13.32 -2.81
N PHE A 514 21.20 -12.04 -3.11
CA PHE A 514 22.14 -11.20 -2.37
C PHE A 514 21.67 -10.98 -0.92
N ALA A 515 20.39 -10.67 -0.72
CA ALA A 515 19.80 -10.45 0.60
C ALA A 515 19.91 -11.69 1.50
N THR A 516 19.77 -12.89 0.93
CA THR A 516 19.85 -14.14 1.66
C THR A 516 21.31 -14.59 1.87
N THR A 517 22.16 -14.53 0.85
CA THR A 517 23.50 -15.14 0.88
C THR A 517 24.64 -14.17 1.20
N GLY A 518 24.47 -12.88 0.93
CA GLY A 518 25.54 -11.87 1.00
C GLY A 518 26.62 -11.99 -0.10
N LYS A 519 26.48 -12.88 -1.09
CA LYS A 519 27.48 -13.06 -2.14
C LYS A 519 27.46 -11.88 -3.12
N ALA A 520 28.58 -11.16 -3.22
CA ALA A 520 28.72 -9.98 -4.07
C ALA A 520 28.49 -10.24 -5.57
N SER A 521 28.64 -11.48 -6.04
CA SER A 521 28.41 -11.86 -7.44
C SER A 521 26.97 -11.58 -7.92
N TYR A 522 25.98 -11.66 -7.02
CA TYR A 522 24.59 -11.35 -7.39
C TYR A 522 24.37 -9.84 -7.55
N ARG A 523 25.11 -9.02 -6.81
CA ARG A 523 24.95 -7.55 -6.82
C ARG A 523 25.15 -6.94 -8.21
N HIS A 524 25.95 -7.56 -9.07
CA HIS A 524 26.17 -7.11 -10.44
C HIS A 524 24.90 -7.19 -11.32
N PHE A 525 23.97 -8.08 -10.98
CA PHE A 525 22.74 -8.29 -11.72
C PHE A 525 21.55 -7.46 -11.19
N ILE A 526 21.75 -6.68 -10.12
CA ILE A 526 20.75 -5.76 -9.60
C ILE A 526 20.86 -4.45 -10.40
N THR A 527 20.10 -4.36 -11.48
CA THR A 527 20.13 -3.29 -12.48
C THR A 527 18.87 -2.42 -12.50
N THR A 528 17.77 -2.89 -11.92
CA THR A 528 16.53 -2.11 -11.77
C THR A 528 16.51 -1.32 -10.46
N THR A 529 15.62 -0.32 -10.42
CA THR A 529 15.33 0.49 -9.24
C THR A 529 13.85 0.82 -9.22
N LEU A 530 13.27 0.96 -8.03
CA LEU A 530 11.86 1.33 -7.90
C LEU A 530 11.60 2.73 -8.47
N LYS A 531 10.57 2.85 -9.32
CA LYS A 531 10.03 4.11 -9.82
C LYS A 531 8.51 4.08 -9.69
N ALA A 532 7.90 5.24 -9.42
CA ALA A 532 6.45 5.33 -9.23
C ALA A 532 5.65 4.87 -10.46
N ALA A 533 6.11 5.23 -11.67
CA ALA A 533 5.44 4.87 -12.91
C ALA A 533 5.41 3.36 -13.19
N ASP A 534 6.36 2.62 -12.61
CA ASP A 534 6.50 1.18 -12.83
C ASP A 534 5.86 0.38 -11.67
N GLY A 535 6.02 0.86 -10.42
CA GLY A 535 5.52 0.19 -9.22
C GLY A 535 6.06 -1.23 -9.08
N PHE A 536 5.16 -2.19 -8.82
CA PHE A 536 5.40 -3.60 -9.11
C PHE A 536 4.08 -4.35 -9.37
N SER A 537 4.16 -5.41 -10.16
CA SER A 537 3.07 -6.34 -10.47
C SER A 537 3.62 -7.75 -10.70
N TRP A 538 2.78 -8.67 -11.20
CA TRP A 538 3.26 -9.99 -11.62
C TRP A 538 4.14 -9.92 -12.90
N GLN A 539 3.98 -8.86 -13.70
CA GLN A 539 4.69 -8.64 -14.97
C GLN A 539 5.84 -7.62 -14.86
N GLU A 540 5.78 -6.70 -13.90
CA GLU A 540 6.85 -5.74 -13.63
C GLU A 540 7.39 -5.98 -12.22
N THR A 541 8.50 -6.70 -12.12
CA THR A 541 9.07 -7.11 -10.83
C THR A 541 10.25 -6.25 -10.39
N GLY A 542 10.62 -5.23 -11.18
CA GLY A 542 11.85 -4.47 -10.98
C GLY A 542 11.90 -3.71 -9.66
N GLY A 543 10.75 -3.21 -9.19
CA GLY A 543 10.59 -2.55 -7.89
C GLY A 543 10.86 -3.47 -6.69
N LEU A 544 10.59 -4.77 -6.83
CA LEU A 544 10.78 -5.76 -5.76
C LEU A 544 12.26 -5.92 -5.36
N ALA A 545 13.20 -5.59 -6.27
CA ALA A 545 14.62 -5.60 -5.95
C ALA A 545 14.98 -4.59 -4.85
N ASP A 546 14.46 -3.36 -4.93
CA ASP A 546 14.67 -2.33 -3.92
C ASP A 546 13.94 -2.71 -2.61
N LEU A 547 12.73 -3.26 -2.69
CA LEU A 547 11.98 -3.70 -1.50
C LEU A 547 12.66 -4.86 -0.77
N ALA A 548 13.23 -5.83 -1.50
CA ALA A 548 14.02 -6.92 -0.92
C ALA A 548 15.24 -6.40 -0.14
N LEU A 549 15.95 -5.43 -0.71
CA LEU A 549 17.12 -4.81 -0.08
C LEU A 549 16.73 -3.96 1.14
N ALA A 550 15.54 -3.35 1.14
CA ALA A 550 15.04 -2.54 2.24
C ALA A 550 14.82 -3.37 3.53
N ARG A 551 14.62 -4.69 3.40
CA ARG A 551 14.51 -5.61 4.55
C ARG A 551 15.86 -6.01 5.15
N VAL A 552 16.96 -5.81 4.42
CA VAL A 552 18.33 -6.18 4.84
C VAL A 552 19.33 -5.03 4.69
N PRO A 553 19.01 -3.81 5.16
CA PRO A 553 19.82 -2.62 4.90
C PRO A 553 21.26 -2.76 5.41
N TRP A 554 21.48 -3.53 6.48
CA TRP A 554 22.81 -3.82 7.05
C TRP A 554 23.76 -4.56 6.09
N ARG A 555 23.25 -5.15 4.99
CA ARG A 555 24.08 -5.76 3.94
C ARG A 555 24.60 -4.76 2.91
N LEU A 556 24.08 -3.53 2.93
CA LEU A 556 24.51 -2.46 2.04
C LEU A 556 25.44 -1.49 2.77
N PRO A 557 26.43 -0.88 2.08
CA PRO A 557 27.14 0.28 2.61
C PRO A 557 26.16 1.41 2.98
N ALA A 558 26.45 2.17 4.03
CA ALA A 558 25.56 3.24 4.51
C ALA A 558 25.17 4.26 3.41
N ALA A 559 26.08 4.55 2.47
CA ALA A 559 25.79 5.42 1.33
C ALA A 559 24.71 4.82 0.40
N ASP A 560 24.72 3.51 0.20
CA ASP A 560 23.75 2.81 -0.65
C ASP A 560 22.42 2.61 0.08
N GLN A 561 22.44 2.40 1.40
CA GLN A 561 21.22 2.43 2.24
C GLN A 561 20.48 3.77 2.09
N ARG A 562 21.20 4.90 2.19
CA ARG A 562 20.60 6.24 1.99
C ARG A 562 20.07 6.45 0.58
N LYS A 563 20.74 5.92 -0.45
CA LYS A 563 20.24 5.98 -1.83
C LYS A 563 18.96 5.17 -1.98
N LEU A 564 18.93 3.95 -1.44
CA LEU A 564 17.77 3.08 -1.46
C LEU A 564 16.56 3.72 -0.77
N SER A 565 16.74 4.19 0.47
CA SER A 565 15.69 4.89 1.23
C SER A 565 15.16 6.12 0.47
N ARG A 566 16.04 6.93 -0.13
CA ARG A 566 15.61 8.08 -0.97
C ARG A 566 14.84 7.67 -2.22
N ARG A 567 15.22 6.57 -2.89
CA ARG A 567 14.48 6.08 -4.07
C ARG A 567 13.08 5.62 -3.71
N ILE A 568 12.95 4.83 -2.64
CA ILE A 568 11.65 4.35 -2.16
C ILE A 568 10.79 5.53 -1.69
N ALA A 569 11.36 6.47 -0.94
CA ALA A 569 10.67 7.69 -0.53
C ALA A 569 10.23 8.55 -1.73
N ALA A 570 11.03 8.64 -2.79
CA ALA A 570 10.67 9.39 -4.00
C ALA A 570 9.48 8.75 -4.74
N ALA A 571 9.42 7.41 -4.83
CA ALA A 571 8.25 6.74 -5.39
C ALA A 571 7.01 6.97 -4.51
N ALA A 572 7.15 6.83 -3.20
CA ALA A 572 6.09 7.11 -2.23
C ALA A 572 5.61 8.57 -2.23
N ASP A 573 6.50 9.54 -2.47
CA ASP A 573 6.12 10.95 -2.62
C ASP A 573 5.25 11.18 -3.85
N THR A 574 5.52 10.47 -4.96
CA THR A 574 4.63 10.50 -6.15
C THR A 574 3.26 9.90 -5.82
N TYR A 575 3.20 8.71 -5.22
CA TYR A 575 1.92 8.09 -4.85
C TYR A 575 1.12 8.92 -3.85
N LEU A 576 1.80 9.60 -2.91
CA LEU A 576 1.17 10.54 -1.99
C LEU A 576 0.55 11.73 -2.74
N ALA A 577 1.28 12.27 -3.72
CA ALA A 577 0.77 13.35 -4.57
C ALA A 577 -0.40 12.89 -5.45
N ASP A 578 -0.31 11.68 -6.02
CA ASP A 578 -1.38 11.09 -6.82
C ASP A 578 -2.65 10.90 -5.98
N LEU A 579 -2.52 10.34 -4.79
CA LEU A 579 -3.61 10.15 -3.83
C LEU A 579 -4.32 11.46 -3.49
N TRP A 580 -3.58 12.52 -3.15
CA TRP A 580 -4.18 13.82 -2.79
C TRP A 580 -4.61 14.67 -3.99
N SER A 581 -4.26 14.26 -5.22
CA SER A 581 -4.70 14.89 -6.46
C SER A 581 -6.00 14.31 -7.03
N GLN A 582 -6.71 13.51 -6.24
CA GLN A 582 -7.96 12.83 -6.61
C GLN A 582 -9.04 13.09 -5.56
N GLY A 583 -10.28 13.27 -6.01
CA GLY A 583 -11.43 13.46 -5.13
C GLY A 583 -11.78 12.21 -4.32
N TYR A 584 -11.43 11.04 -4.86
CA TYR A 584 -11.42 9.75 -4.17
C TYR A 584 -9.97 9.33 -3.97
N ALA A 585 -9.42 9.64 -2.80
CA ALA A 585 -7.99 9.48 -2.57
C ALA A 585 -7.54 8.01 -2.75
N ASN A 586 -6.77 7.78 -3.82
CA ASN A 586 -6.24 6.49 -4.28
C ASN A 586 -4.79 6.69 -4.76
N PRO A 587 -3.77 5.99 -4.22
CA PRO A 587 -2.39 6.14 -4.71
C PRO A 587 -2.18 5.69 -6.16
N TYR A 588 -3.05 4.82 -6.68
CA TYR A 588 -2.94 4.31 -8.04
C TYR A 588 -3.57 5.28 -9.05
N LYS A 589 -2.72 5.96 -9.82
CA LYS A 589 -3.11 6.90 -10.87
C LYS A 589 -2.36 6.66 -12.17
N PRO A 590 -2.93 5.89 -13.11
CA PRO A 590 -2.33 5.65 -14.41
C PRO A 590 -2.11 6.95 -15.19
N ALA A 591 -0.97 7.05 -15.88
CA ALA A 591 -0.56 8.26 -16.59
C ALA A 591 -1.48 8.63 -17.77
N ASP A 592 -2.10 7.63 -18.41
CA ASP A 592 -3.09 7.78 -19.47
C ASP A 592 -4.53 7.95 -18.93
N GLY A 593 -4.70 7.90 -17.60
CA GLY A 593 -5.98 7.97 -16.93
C GLY A 593 -6.86 6.74 -17.11
N GLN A 594 -6.34 5.62 -17.63
CA GLN A 594 -7.11 4.39 -17.84
C GLN A 594 -6.80 3.36 -16.77
N TYR A 595 -7.82 2.89 -16.05
CA TYR A 595 -7.63 1.79 -15.11
C TYR A 595 -7.55 0.47 -15.88
N VAL A 596 -6.67 -0.42 -15.43
CA VAL A 596 -6.42 -1.72 -16.06
C VAL A 596 -7.01 -2.85 -15.23
N TRP A 597 -7.03 -4.07 -15.79
CA TRP A 597 -7.39 -5.28 -15.06
C TRP A 597 -6.52 -5.42 -13.80
N GLY A 598 -7.17 -5.51 -12.63
CA GLY A 598 -6.46 -5.60 -11.35
C GLY A 598 -6.02 -4.24 -10.80
N SER A 599 -6.69 -3.15 -11.16
CA SER A 599 -6.40 -1.79 -10.63
C SER A 599 -6.45 -1.70 -9.09
N ASN A 600 -7.26 -2.52 -8.42
CA ASN A 600 -7.24 -2.62 -6.95
C ASN A 600 -5.95 -3.24 -6.41
N SER A 601 -5.31 -4.14 -7.17
CA SER A 601 -3.97 -4.65 -6.86
C SER A 601 -2.93 -3.56 -6.95
N GLY A 602 -2.99 -2.71 -7.99
CA GLY A 602 -2.14 -1.52 -8.11
C GLY A 602 -2.28 -0.61 -6.89
N THR A 603 -3.52 -0.34 -6.46
CA THR A 603 -3.83 0.42 -5.24
C THR A 603 -3.17 -0.19 -4.00
N ALA A 604 -3.29 -1.51 -3.81
CA ALA A 604 -2.74 -2.20 -2.64
C ALA A 604 -1.21 -2.30 -2.68
N ASN A 605 -0.61 -2.50 -3.85
CA ASN A 605 0.85 -2.56 -4.03
C ASN A 605 1.50 -1.19 -3.81
N ASP A 606 0.91 -0.11 -4.33
CA ASP A 606 1.38 1.26 -4.09
C ASP A 606 1.25 1.64 -2.60
N ALA A 607 0.16 1.19 -1.94
CA ALA A 607 -0.01 1.34 -0.50
C ALA A 607 1.05 0.57 0.32
N MET A 608 1.46 -0.61 -0.14
CA MET A 608 2.57 -1.36 0.46
C MET A 608 3.90 -0.58 0.33
N ILE A 609 4.17 0.05 -0.81
CA ILE A 609 5.36 0.91 -0.99
C ILE A 609 5.30 2.12 -0.06
N LEU A 610 4.14 2.78 0.05
CA LEU A 610 3.92 3.89 0.99
C LEU A 610 4.22 3.45 2.43
N ALA A 611 3.68 2.30 2.87
CA ALA A 611 3.93 1.77 4.20
C ALA A 611 5.43 1.52 4.46
N ILE A 612 6.12 0.84 3.54
CA ILE A 612 7.58 0.59 3.63
C ILE A 612 8.37 1.92 3.67
N ALA A 613 7.99 2.91 2.86
CA ALA A 613 8.59 4.24 2.90
C ALA A 613 8.36 4.92 4.26
N GLY A 614 7.17 4.74 4.84
CA GLY A 614 6.82 5.15 6.20
C GLY A 614 7.79 4.57 7.24
N ASP A 615 8.05 3.27 7.18
CA ASP A 615 8.94 2.60 8.13
C ASP A 615 10.41 3.01 7.97
N LEU A 616 10.84 3.26 6.73
CA LEU A 616 12.21 3.71 6.43
C LEU A 616 12.48 5.16 6.81
N THR A 617 11.45 6.02 6.78
CA THR A 617 11.63 7.48 6.92
C THR A 617 11.02 8.06 8.19
N GLY A 618 10.10 7.34 8.85
CA GLY A 618 9.29 7.84 9.96
C GLY A 618 8.25 8.89 9.56
N ARG A 619 8.04 9.15 8.26
CA ARG A 619 7.06 10.16 7.79
C ARG A 619 5.63 9.64 7.96
N ALA A 620 4.90 10.21 8.93
CA ALA A 620 3.50 9.86 9.22
C ALA A 620 2.53 10.03 8.03
N ALA A 621 2.87 10.90 7.07
CA ALA A 621 2.09 11.09 5.85
C ALA A 621 1.98 9.81 5.01
N TYR A 622 3.06 9.01 4.92
CA TYR A 622 3.02 7.77 4.16
C TYR A 622 2.15 6.71 4.81
N ARG A 623 2.23 6.57 6.15
CA ARG A 623 1.32 5.69 6.90
C ARG A 623 -0.13 6.13 6.72
N SER A 624 -0.40 7.44 6.77
CA SER A 624 -1.75 7.97 6.57
C SER A 624 -2.26 7.63 5.18
N ALA A 625 -1.44 7.83 4.14
CA ALA A 625 -1.77 7.46 2.77
C ALA A 625 -2.05 5.95 2.61
N ALA A 626 -1.21 5.09 3.18
CA ALA A 626 -1.43 3.64 3.14
C ALA A 626 -2.77 3.23 3.80
N LEU A 627 -3.15 3.88 4.91
CA LEU A 627 -4.45 3.65 5.56
C LEU A 627 -5.61 4.22 4.72
N GLU A 628 -5.45 5.39 4.11
CA GLU A 628 -6.45 5.99 3.22
C GLU A 628 -6.67 5.15 1.95
N SER A 629 -5.70 4.35 1.50
CA SER A 629 -5.89 3.39 0.42
C SER A 629 -6.90 2.29 0.77
N LEU A 630 -7.00 1.88 2.04
CA LEU A 630 -8.07 0.98 2.49
C LEU A 630 -9.44 1.64 2.41
N ASP A 631 -9.53 2.95 2.66
CA ASP A 631 -10.80 3.67 2.52
C ASP A 631 -11.33 3.56 1.09
N TYR A 632 -10.45 3.70 0.08
CA TYR A 632 -10.83 3.51 -1.33
C TYR A 632 -11.32 2.08 -1.59
N LEU A 633 -10.56 1.07 -1.14
CA LEU A 633 -10.91 -0.34 -1.37
C LEU A 633 -12.22 -0.76 -0.66
N LEU A 634 -12.58 -0.06 0.42
CA LEU A 634 -13.71 -0.36 1.31
C LEU A 634 -14.88 0.62 1.18
N GLY A 635 -15.01 1.34 0.05
CA GLY A 635 -16.22 2.11 -0.28
C GLY A 635 -16.06 3.61 -0.48
N ARG A 636 -14.92 4.22 -0.14
CA ARG A 636 -14.62 5.63 -0.45
C ARG A 636 -14.13 5.78 -1.90
N ASN A 637 -14.97 5.36 -2.83
CA ASN A 637 -14.71 5.42 -4.28
C ASN A 637 -15.95 5.90 -5.03
N ALA A 638 -15.80 6.10 -6.34
CA ALA A 638 -16.81 6.71 -7.20
C ALA A 638 -18.12 5.92 -7.31
N ILE A 639 -18.12 4.65 -6.92
CA ILE A 639 -19.27 3.75 -7.03
C ILE A 639 -19.77 3.24 -5.67
N ASN A 640 -19.18 3.73 -4.56
CA ASN A 640 -19.53 3.35 -3.19
C ASN A 640 -19.55 1.83 -2.98
N GLN A 641 -18.58 1.16 -3.59
CA GLN A 641 -18.44 -0.29 -3.55
C GLN A 641 -17.34 -0.63 -2.57
N SER A 642 -17.60 -1.50 -1.60
CA SER A 642 -16.48 -2.23 -1.02
C SER A 642 -16.10 -3.37 -1.96
N PHE A 643 -14.88 -3.34 -2.48
CA PHE A 643 -14.37 -4.37 -3.38
C PHE A 643 -13.98 -5.66 -2.65
N VAL A 644 -14.15 -5.69 -1.34
CA VAL A 644 -13.85 -6.82 -0.47
C VAL A 644 -15.14 -7.46 0.02
N THR A 645 -15.30 -8.75 -0.26
CA THR A 645 -16.49 -9.51 0.12
C THR A 645 -16.66 -9.59 1.64
N GLY A 646 -17.90 -9.45 2.12
CA GLY A 646 -18.22 -9.54 3.55
C GLY A 646 -17.79 -8.34 4.40
N TYR A 647 -17.18 -7.30 3.81
CA TYR A 647 -16.71 -6.11 4.53
C TYR A 647 -17.34 -4.86 3.93
N GLY A 648 -18.11 -4.11 4.72
CA GLY A 648 -18.87 -2.93 4.29
C GLY A 648 -20.30 -3.24 3.84
N GLU A 649 -21.19 -2.26 3.92
CA GLU A 649 -22.62 -2.41 3.66
C GLU A 649 -22.95 -2.66 2.18
N ARG A 650 -22.02 -2.29 1.30
CA ARG A 650 -22.09 -2.52 -0.15
C ARG A 650 -20.86 -3.32 -0.60
N ALA A 651 -20.55 -4.39 0.13
CA ALA A 651 -19.53 -5.36 -0.24
C ALA A 651 -19.85 -6.06 -1.56
N SER A 652 -18.83 -6.57 -2.24
CA SER A 652 -19.00 -7.41 -3.42
C SER A 652 -19.58 -8.77 -3.00
N HIS A 653 -20.43 -9.35 -3.85
CA HIS A 653 -21.15 -10.60 -3.61
C HIS A 653 -21.08 -11.60 -4.75
N ASN A 654 -20.69 -11.17 -5.96
CA ASN A 654 -20.76 -12.00 -7.17
C ASN A 654 -19.42 -12.03 -7.92
N GLN A 655 -18.29 -12.14 -7.21
CA GLN A 655 -16.97 -12.20 -7.84
C GLN A 655 -16.83 -13.42 -8.77
N HIS A 656 -16.16 -13.25 -9.91
CA HIS A 656 -15.93 -14.31 -10.89
C HIS A 656 -15.10 -15.44 -10.27
N HIS A 657 -15.75 -16.56 -9.95
CA HIS A 657 -15.12 -17.73 -9.36
C HIS A 657 -15.92 -19.00 -9.61
N ARG A 658 -15.27 -20.09 -10.04
CA ARG A 658 -15.94 -21.35 -10.40
C ARG A 658 -16.70 -22.02 -9.26
N PHE A 659 -16.10 -22.09 -8.07
CA PHE A 659 -16.75 -22.66 -6.89
C PHE A 659 -17.68 -21.67 -6.15
N TRP A 660 -17.31 -20.40 -6.01
CA TRP A 660 -18.11 -19.39 -5.33
C TRP A 660 -19.18 -18.76 -6.23
N ALA A 661 -20.03 -19.62 -6.80
CA ALA A 661 -20.96 -19.27 -7.86
C ALA A 661 -22.43 -19.28 -7.42
N HIS A 662 -22.72 -18.83 -6.19
CA HIS A 662 -24.09 -18.81 -5.65
C HIS A 662 -25.10 -18.07 -6.55
N SER A 663 -24.67 -17.00 -7.24
CA SER A 663 -25.53 -16.24 -8.17
C SER A 663 -26.05 -17.08 -9.34
N LEU A 664 -25.29 -18.09 -9.76
CA LEU A 664 -25.68 -19.03 -10.82
C LEU A 664 -26.32 -20.30 -10.26
N ASN A 665 -25.82 -20.79 -9.13
CA ASN A 665 -26.27 -22.01 -8.49
C ASN A 665 -26.38 -21.80 -6.97
N PRO A 666 -27.60 -21.66 -6.41
CA PRO A 666 -27.80 -21.44 -4.98
C PRO A 666 -27.27 -22.55 -4.05
N ALA A 667 -26.91 -23.73 -4.60
CA ALA A 667 -26.27 -24.79 -3.84
C ALA A 667 -24.77 -24.56 -3.60
N LEU A 668 -24.16 -23.64 -4.35
CA LEU A 668 -22.76 -23.24 -4.21
C LEU A 668 -22.66 -21.99 -3.32
N PRO A 669 -21.53 -21.77 -2.63
CA PRO A 669 -21.36 -20.63 -1.74
C PRO A 669 -21.18 -19.30 -2.51
N SER A 670 -21.49 -18.18 -1.86
CA SER A 670 -21.00 -16.85 -2.28
C SER A 670 -19.49 -16.75 -2.04
N PRO A 671 -18.77 -15.79 -2.66
CA PRO A 671 -17.35 -15.56 -2.41
C PRO A 671 -17.00 -15.50 -0.92
N TYR A 672 -15.87 -16.10 -0.56
CA TYR A 672 -15.44 -16.16 0.84
C TYR A 672 -15.12 -14.75 1.36
N PRO A 673 -15.56 -14.36 2.56
CA PRO A 673 -15.26 -13.04 3.11
C PRO A 673 -13.77 -12.71 3.07
N GLY A 674 -13.42 -11.46 2.77
CA GLY A 674 -12.02 -11.03 2.65
C GLY A 674 -11.38 -11.30 1.29
N SER A 675 -12.14 -11.70 0.25
CA SER A 675 -11.65 -11.80 -1.12
C SER A 675 -11.74 -10.45 -1.85
N LEU A 676 -10.65 -10.06 -2.53
CA LEU A 676 -10.53 -8.78 -3.23
C LEU A 676 -10.86 -8.93 -4.72
N ALA A 677 -11.80 -8.11 -5.20
CA ALA A 677 -12.08 -8.00 -6.63
C ALA A 677 -10.97 -7.26 -7.38
N GLY A 678 -10.74 -7.62 -8.64
CA GLY A 678 -9.77 -6.94 -9.52
C GLY A 678 -9.96 -5.41 -9.61
N GLY A 679 -11.20 -4.94 -9.57
CA GLY A 679 -11.55 -3.52 -9.55
C GLY A 679 -11.84 -2.94 -10.92
N PRO A 680 -12.01 -1.60 -11.03
CA PRO A 680 -12.40 -1.00 -12.30
C PRO A 680 -11.37 -1.23 -13.41
N ASN A 681 -11.84 -1.50 -14.62
CA ASN A 681 -11.03 -1.70 -15.81
C ASN A 681 -11.66 -0.98 -17.00
N SER A 682 -10.99 0.06 -17.50
CA SER A 682 -11.47 0.89 -18.60
C SER A 682 -11.54 0.17 -19.94
N HIS A 683 -10.84 -0.96 -20.09
CA HIS A 683 -10.72 -1.65 -21.38
C HIS A 683 -11.89 -2.58 -21.70
N LEU A 684 -12.78 -2.84 -20.72
CA LEU A 684 -13.98 -3.67 -20.88
C LEU A 684 -13.64 -5.00 -21.57
N GLN A 685 -12.79 -5.82 -20.95
CA GLN A 685 -12.18 -6.98 -21.59
C GLN A 685 -13.00 -8.27 -21.43
N ASP A 686 -14.26 -8.15 -21.03
CA ASP A 686 -15.19 -9.26 -20.93
C ASP A 686 -16.59 -8.87 -21.47
N PRO A 687 -17.39 -9.84 -21.95
CA PRO A 687 -18.71 -9.56 -22.51
C PRO A 687 -19.66 -8.81 -21.58
N VAL A 688 -19.62 -9.09 -20.27
CA VAL A 688 -20.50 -8.43 -19.30
C VAL A 688 -20.12 -6.95 -19.16
N ALA A 689 -18.84 -6.63 -19.05
CA ALA A 689 -18.34 -5.27 -19.00
C ALA A 689 -18.62 -4.52 -20.30
N GLN A 690 -18.41 -5.14 -21.47
CA GLN A 690 -18.67 -4.53 -22.78
C GLN A 690 -20.12 -4.12 -22.97
N ARG A 691 -21.05 -4.94 -22.48
CA ARG A 691 -22.50 -4.65 -22.58
C ARG A 691 -22.96 -3.58 -21.59
N ASN A 692 -22.41 -3.59 -20.37
CA ASN A 692 -22.99 -2.85 -19.24
C ASN A 692 -22.23 -1.57 -18.88
N LEU A 693 -20.98 -1.42 -19.32
CA LEU A 693 -20.11 -0.30 -18.95
C LEU A 693 -19.63 0.59 -20.12
N PRO A 694 -20.17 0.55 -21.36
CA PRO A 694 -19.67 1.44 -22.41
C PRO A 694 -19.85 2.91 -22.01
N GLY A 695 -18.79 3.70 -22.15
CA GLY A 695 -18.79 5.13 -21.78
C GLY A 695 -18.66 5.42 -20.28
N CYS A 696 -18.38 4.41 -19.44
CA CYS A 696 -18.03 4.64 -18.04
C CYS A 696 -16.81 5.55 -17.90
N ALA A 697 -16.80 6.40 -16.86
CA ALA A 697 -15.55 7.04 -16.42
C ALA A 697 -14.62 5.96 -15.82
N PRO A 698 -13.29 6.07 -15.96
CA PRO A 698 -12.33 5.05 -15.51
C PRO A 698 -12.58 4.49 -14.11
N ALA A 699 -12.78 5.37 -13.12
CA ALA A 699 -13.02 4.97 -11.72
C ALA A 699 -14.42 4.33 -11.47
N LYS A 700 -15.27 4.28 -12.50
CA LYS A 700 -16.62 3.70 -12.49
C LYS A 700 -16.74 2.46 -13.38
N CYS A 701 -15.68 2.04 -14.07
CA CYS A 701 -15.70 0.89 -14.99
C CYS A 701 -15.60 -0.46 -14.25
N TYR A 702 -16.54 -0.71 -13.33
CA TYR A 702 -16.66 -1.94 -12.54
C TYR A 702 -18.13 -2.35 -12.42
N ILE A 703 -18.38 -3.66 -12.32
CA ILE A 703 -19.69 -4.24 -12.03
C ILE A 703 -19.54 -5.50 -11.17
N ASP A 704 -20.32 -5.63 -10.09
CA ASP A 704 -20.31 -6.80 -9.22
C ASP A 704 -21.16 -7.95 -9.79
N GLU A 705 -20.64 -8.57 -10.85
CA GLU A 705 -21.32 -9.61 -11.63
C GLU A 705 -20.33 -10.76 -11.92
N ILE A 706 -20.80 -12.01 -11.82
CA ILE A 706 -19.94 -13.20 -11.86
C ILE A 706 -19.35 -13.49 -13.24
N GLY A 707 -20.00 -13.09 -14.33
CA GLY A 707 -19.48 -13.14 -15.69
C GLY A 707 -18.46 -12.03 -16.00
N SER A 708 -18.34 -10.99 -15.17
CA SER A 708 -17.37 -9.91 -15.39
C SER A 708 -15.97 -10.24 -14.86
N TYR A 709 -15.29 -11.18 -15.50
CA TYR A 709 -13.94 -11.56 -15.09
C TYR A 709 -12.92 -10.41 -15.17
N SER A 710 -13.07 -9.46 -16.10
CA SER A 710 -12.09 -8.39 -16.28
C SER A 710 -12.18 -7.26 -15.25
N THR A 711 -13.27 -7.20 -14.47
CA THR A 711 -13.48 -6.21 -13.41
C THR A 711 -13.69 -6.83 -12.02
N ASN A 712 -14.22 -8.06 -11.96
CA ASN A 712 -14.75 -8.66 -10.73
C ASN A 712 -14.23 -10.06 -10.42
N GLU A 713 -13.18 -10.54 -11.07
CA GLU A 713 -12.49 -11.76 -10.64
C GLU A 713 -11.79 -11.58 -9.28
N VAL A 714 -11.28 -12.68 -8.71
CA VAL A 714 -10.34 -12.70 -7.57
C VAL A 714 -9.00 -13.28 -7.99
N ALA A 715 -7.91 -12.94 -7.30
CA ALA A 715 -6.63 -13.60 -7.53
C ALA A 715 -5.73 -13.62 -6.29
N ILE A 716 -4.85 -14.62 -6.19
CA ILE A 716 -3.92 -14.80 -5.08
C ILE A 716 -2.98 -13.61 -4.87
N ASN A 717 -2.53 -12.95 -5.94
CA ASN A 717 -1.67 -11.78 -5.86
C ASN A 717 -2.42 -10.52 -5.38
N TRP A 718 -3.71 -10.42 -5.65
CA TRP A 718 -4.56 -9.32 -5.17
C TRP A 718 -4.84 -9.52 -3.68
N ASN A 719 -5.21 -10.75 -3.30
CA ASN A 719 -5.47 -11.09 -1.92
C ASN A 719 -4.22 -11.06 -1.04
N SER A 720 -3.02 -11.33 -1.56
CA SER A 720 -1.78 -11.21 -0.78
C SER A 720 -1.43 -9.76 -0.50
N ALA A 721 -1.69 -8.85 -1.44
CA ALA A 721 -1.56 -7.42 -1.22
C ALA A 721 -2.59 -6.90 -0.18
N LEU A 722 -3.86 -7.34 -0.26
CA LEU A 722 -4.87 -7.02 0.75
C LEU A 722 -4.50 -7.56 2.13
N ALA A 723 -4.05 -8.82 2.21
CA ALA A 723 -3.61 -9.43 3.45
C ALA A 723 -2.44 -8.66 4.07
N TRP A 724 -1.48 -8.22 3.25
CA TRP A 724 -0.36 -7.39 3.69
C TRP A 724 -0.85 -6.04 4.25
N LEU A 725 -1.68 -5.32 3.49
CA LEU A 725 -2.15 -3.98 3.85
C LEU A 725 -3.06 -3.99 5.09
N SER A 726 -4.00 -4.94 5.16
CA SER A 726 -4.87 -5.11 6.34
C SER A 726 -4.07 -5.53 7.57
N ALA A 727 -3.00 -6.32 7.39
CA ALA A 727 -2.09 -6.65 8.48
C ALA A 727 -1.32 -5.43 8.98
N TYR A 728 -0.78 -4.61 8.07
CA TYR A 728 -0.11 -3.35 8.41
C TYR A 728 -1.05 -2.35 9.10
N ALA A 729 -2.31 -2.29 8.69
CA ALA A 729 -3.29 -1.42 9.31
C ALA A 729 -3.70 -1.89 10.72
N ASP A 730 -3.78 -3.20 10.94
CA ASP A 730 -4.14 -3.78 12.24
C ASP A 730 -2.95 -3.84 13.23
N THR A 731 -1.71 -3.81 12.74
CA THR A 731 -0.55 -3.61 13.61
C THR A 731 -0.51 -2.16 14.08
N ARG A 732 -0.49 -1.95 15.40
CA ARG A 732 -0.12 -0.64 15.95
C ARG A 732 1.23 -0.26 15.38
N ALA A 733 1.36 0.99 14.91
CA ALA A 733 2.56 1.51 14.25
C ALA A 733 3.82 0.87 14.88
N PRO A 734 4.62 0.12 14.10
CA PRO A 734 5.89 -0.36 14.62
C PRO A 734 6.63 0.84 15.21
N ALA A 735 7.19 0.70 16.42
CA ALA A 735 8.26 1.61 16.82
C ALA A 735 9.28 1.60 15.69
N ALA A 736 9.45 2.74 15.00
CA ALA A 736 10.17 2.89 13.74
C ALA A 736 11.30 1.87 13.59
N LYS A 737 11.14 0.89 12.70
CA LYS A 737 12.10 -0.20 12.52
C LYS A 737 13.15 0.18 11.48
N LEU A 738 13.83 1.28 11.80
CA LEU A 738 15.18 1.74 11.47
C LEU A 738 15.20 3.17 12.01
N LEU A 739 15.56 3.34 13.28
CA LEU A 739 15.86 4.65 13.83
C LEU A 739 17.03 5.22 13.01
N SER A 740 16.75 6.06 12.02
CA SER A 740 17.75 6.95 11.47
C SER A 740 18.16 7.87 12.61
N SER A 741 19.42 7.79 13.04
CA SER A 741 19.94 8.70 14.04
C SER A 741 19.75 10.15 13.52
N PRO A 742 19.45 11.15 14.38
CA PRO A 742 19.57 12.56 13.99
C PRO A 742 20.91 12.91 13.32
N ILE A 743 21.97 12.15 13.60
CA ILE A 743 23.26 12.28 12.90
C ILE A 743 23.12 11.87 11.43
N ASP A 744 22.46 10.75 11.14
CA ASP A 744 22.29 10.23 9.78
C ASP A 744 21.33 11.07 8.94
N LEU A 745 20.43 11.80 9.60
CA LEU A 745 19.48 12.73 8.99
C LEU A 745 20.11 14.09 8.61
N THR A 746 21.37 14.34 8.97
CA THR A 746 22.00 15.66 8.81
C THR A 746 23.40 15.57 8.21
N SER A 747 23.95 16.71 7.79
CA SER A 747 25.29 16.82 7.18
C SER A 747 26.35 17.38 8.15
N GLY A 748 26.15 17.20 9.45
CA GLY A 748 27.00 17.73 10.53
C GLY A 748 26.26 18.71 11.44
N PHE A 749 26.93 19.24 12.47
CA PHE A 749 26.31 20.10 13.47
C PHE A 749 26.04 21.52 12.98
N TYR A 750 25.00 22.14 13.54
CA TYR A 750 24.58 23.49 13.23
C TYR A 750 25.43 24.52 13.97
N VAL A 751 25.84 25.58 13.26
CA VAL A 751 26.52 26.75 13.81
C VAL A 751 25.47 27.86 13.90
N ASP A 752 25.12 28.31 15.11
CA ASP A 752 24.15 29.40 15.29
C ASP A 752 24.80 30.76 14.94
N PRO A 753 24.38 31.41 13.84
CA PRO A 753 24.88 32.75 13.49
C PRO A 753 24.47 33.82 14.51
N ASN A 754 23.57 33.49 15.43
CA ASN A 754 23.08 34.35 16.50
C ASN A 754 23.49 33.86 17.90
N SER A 755 24.51 32.99 18.00
CA SER A 755 25.15 32.72 19.28
C SER A 755 25.71 34.00 19.92
N ASN A 756 25.83 34.04 21.24
CA ASN A 756 26.41 35.19 21.94
C ASN A 756 27.79 35.61 21.39
N PRO A 757 28.77 34.70 21.17
CA PRO A 757 30.04 35.06 20.53
C PRO A 757 29.87 35.59 19.10
N ALA A 758 28.97 35.03 18.29
CA ALA A 758 28.75 35.49 16.92
C ALA A 758 28.11 36.89 16.88
N THR A 759 27.16 37.16 17.78
CA THR A 759 26.56 38.49 17.94
C THR A 759 27.59 39.50 18.40
N TRP A 760 28.40 39.16 19.42
CA TRP A 760 29.46 40.06 19.89
C TRP A 760 30.48 40.38 18.79
N VAL A 761 30.96 39.38 18.03
CA VAL A 761 31.90 39.60 16.91
C VAL A 761 31.30 40.51 15.85
N ARG A 762 30.02 40.29 15.49
CA ARG A 762 29.32 41.11 14.49
C ARG A 762 29.22 42.58 14.94
N ASP A 763 28.88 42.79 16.21
CA ASP A 763 28.68 44.13 16.77
C ASP A 763 30.00 44.84 17.11
N HIS A 764 31.11 44.09 17.23
CA HIS A 764 32.44 44.61 17.60
C HIS A 764 33.53 44.21 16.58
N SER A 765 33.19 44.24 15.29
CA SER A 765 34.09 43.78 14.21
C SER A 765 35.47 44.49 14.15
N SER A 766 35.59 45.68 14.73
CA SER A 766 36.85 46.45 14.83
C SER A 766 37.68 46.14 16.08
N ASP A 767 37.18 45.35 17.05
CA ASP A 767 37.94 44.95 18.23
C ASP A 767 39.04 43.94 17.85
N SER A 768 40.25 44.12 18.37
CA SER A 768 41.40 43.25 18.05
C SER A 768 41.15 41.77 18.38
N ARG A 769 40.23 41.45 19.29
CA ARG A 769 39.88 40.08 19.69
C ARG A 769 38.88 39.43 18.74
N ALA A 770 38.13 40.20 17.95
CA ALA A 770 37.01 39.71 17.13
C ALA A 770 37.41 38.61 16.15
N GLY A 771 38.53 38.75 15.43
CA GLY A 771 39.01 37.72 14.49
C GLY A 771 39.38 36.40 15.19
N SER A 772 39.97 36.48 16.38
CA SER A 772 40.33 35.29 17.18
C SER A 772 39.08 34.58 17.72
N ILE A 773 38.12 35.35 18.26
CA ILE A 773 36.85 34.82 18.77
C ILE A 773 36.01 34.22 17.63
N GLN A 774 36.00 34.84 16.45
CA GLN A 774 35.29 34.32 15.29
C GLN A 774 35.79 32.93 14.88
N SER A 775 37.10 32.82 14.68
CA SER A 775 37.73 31.61 14.15
C SER A 775 37.75 30.45 15.16
N ASN A 776 37.93 30.76 16.45
CA ASN A 776 38.05 29.73 17.49
C ASN A 776 36.73 29.38 18.17
N ILE A 777 35.76 30.30 18.25
CA ILE A 777 34.52 30.09 19.01
C ILE A 777 33.29 30.27 18.12
N ALA A 778 33.03 31.47 17.59
CA ALA A 778 31.74 31.81 16.98
C ALA A 778 31.41 30.97 15.73
N ALA A 779 32.41 30.54 14.97
CA ALA A 779 32.25 29.69 13.79
C ALA A 779 32.16 28.17 14.13
N LYS A 780 32.06 27.79 15.41
CA LYS A 780 32.01 26.39 15.85
C LYS A 780 30.60 25.98 16.27
N PRO A 781 30.19 24.73 16.02
CA PRO A 781 28.90 24.24 16.50
C PRO A 781 28.88 24.12 18.02
N MET A 782 27.87 24.72 18.65
CA MET A 782 27.68 24.72 20.10
C MET A 782 26.18 24.70 20.45
N ALA A 783 25.85 24.36 21.68
CA ALA A 783 24.46 24.30 22.11
C ALA A 783 23.85 25.68 22.34
N LYS A 784 22.53 25.77 22.12
CA LYS A 784 21.71 26.91 22.52
C LYS A 784 20.92 26.58 23.78
N TRP A 785 21.02 27.43 24.78
CA TRP A 785 20.35 27.25 26.06
C TRP A 785 18.99 27.92 26.08
N PHE A 786 17.97 27.17 26.52
CA PHE A 786 16.60 27.63 26.60
C PHE A 786 16.10 27.53 28.04
N ALA A 787 15.60 28.64 28.55
CA ALA A 787 14.98 28.79 29.86
C ALA A 787 13.61 29.46 29.70
N ASN A 788 13.18 30.26 30.68
CA ASN A 788 11.99 31.09 30.55
C ASN A 788 12.10 32.05 29.35
N PRO A 789 11.08 32.09 28.47
CA PRO A 789 11.07 33.01 27.34
C PRO A 789 10.99 34.48 27.81
N PRO A 790 11.63 35.42 27.10
CA PRO A 790 11.39 36.85 27.29
C PRO A 790 9.90 37.21 27.15
N ALA A 791 9.49 38.34 27.74
CA ALA A 791 8.13 38.84 27.58
C ALA A 791 7.78 39.05 26.09
N GLY A 792 6.63 38.53 25.66
CA GLY A 792 6.16 38.64 24.27
C GLY A 792 6.63 37.54 23.30
N THR A 793 7.36 36.53 23.78
CA THR A 793 7.66 35.32 22.99
C THR A 793 7.27 34.05 23.74
N THR A 794 7.18 32.92 23.04
CA THR A 794 6.90 31.60 23.61
C THR A 794 8.09 30.68 23.42
N ILE A 795 8.24 29.69 24.31
CA ILE A 795 9.30 28.68 24.16
C ILE A 795 9.18 27.96 22.82
N GLY A 796 7.95 27.67 22.38
CA GLY A 796 7.71 26.99 21.12
C GLY A 796 8.17 27.79 19.90
N ALA A 797 7.97 29.12 19.89
CA ALA A 797 8.48 29.98 18.84
C ALA A 797 10.02 30.01 18.81
N MET A 798 10.66 30.08 19.97
CA MET A 798 12.13 30.10 20.07
C MET A 798 12.76 28.77 19.61
N VAL A 799 12.24 27.64 20.09
CA VAL A 799 12.73 26.29 19.73
C VAL A 799 12.43 26.01 18.27
N GLY A 800 11.18 26.26 17.84
CA GLY A 800 10.74 26.05 16.47
C GLY A 800 11.57 26.83 15.46
N GLY A 801 11.88 28.10 15.76
CA GLY A 801 12.74 28.94 14.93
C GLY A 801 14.18 28.44 14.85
N PHE A 802 14.78 28.05 15.98
CA PHE A 802 16.16 27.56 16.02
C PHE A 802 16.31 26.22 15.28
N VAL A 803 15.45 25.24 15.58
CA VAL A 803 15.48 23.94 14.92
C VAL A 803 15.10 24.07 13.45
N GLY A 804 14.15 24.95 13.10
CA GLY A 804 13.80 25.22 11.70
C GLY A 804 14.96 25.81 10.90
N ALA A 805 15.73 26.73 11.48
CA ALA A 805 16.92 27.29 10.83
C ALA A 805 18.01 26.23 10.59
N ALA A 806 18.19 25.30 11.53
CA ALA A 806 19.15 24.21 11.39
C ALA A 806 18.70 23.17 10.34
N ASP A 807 17.42 22.82 10.35
CA ASP A 807 16.80 21.91 9.40
C ASP A 807 16.87 22.45 7.96
N ASN A 808 16.57 23.75 7.77
CA ASN A 808 16.74 24.43 6.48
C ASN A 808 18.20 24.40 5.97
N ALA A 809 19.18 24.28 6.89
CA ALA A 809 20.59 24.14 6.55
C ALA A 809 21.06 22.67 6.44
N ALA A 810 20.16 21.70 6.65
CA ALA A 810 20.47 20.27 6.78
C ALA A 810 21.57 19.99 7.81
N LYS A 811 21.53 20.69 8.95
CA LYS A 811 22.48 20.58 10.06
C LYS A 811 21.78 20.18 11.36
N LEU A 812 22.50 19.48 12.24
CA LEU A 812 22.03 19.00 13.53
C LEU A 812 22.15 20.08 14.61
N PRO A 813 21.04 20.66 15.12
CA PRO A 813 21.08 21.58 16.25
C PRO A 813 21.34 20.85 17.57
N ILE A 814 22.03 21.53 18.48
CA ILE A 814 22.21 21.10 19.87
C ILE A 814 21.47 22.09 20.76
N LEU A 815 20.55 21.60 21.58
CA LEU A 815 19.73 22.40 22.48
C LEU A 815 19.97 21.99 23.93
N VAL A 816 19.83 22.94 24.85
CA VAL A 816 19.76 22.67 26.29
C VAL A 816 18.41 23.14 26.81
N ALA A 817 17.62 22.22 27.35
CA ALA A 817 16.38 22.53 28.07
C ALA A 817 16.73 22.75 29.56
N TYR A 818 16.56 23.98 30.06
CA TYR A 818 17.03 24.38 31.39
C TYR A 818 16.02 25.27 32.13
N ASN A 819 14.91 24.66 32.57
CA ASN A 819 13.81 25.42 33.17
C ASN A 819 13.12 24.74 34.37
N LEU A 820 13.73 23.76 35.02
CA LEU A 820 13.15 23.16 36.24
C LEU A 820 12.84 24.21 37.33
N PRO A 821 11.68 24.13 38.01
CA PRO A 821 11.40 24.92 39.20
C PRO A 821 12.45 24.67 40.29
N GLY A 822 12.97 25.75 40.86
CA GLY A 822 14.04 25.67 41.86
C GLY A 822 15.31 25.02 41.30
N ARG A 823 15.62 25.24 40.01
CA ARG A 823 16.92 24.83 39.43
C ARG A 823 18.07 25.43 40.25
N ASP A 824 19.21 24.74 40.30
CA ASP A 824 20.39 25.14 41.10
C ASP A 824 20.05 25.32 42.59
N ALA A 825 19.50 24.26 43.19
CA ALA A 825 18.93 24.32 44.54
C ALA A 825 20.01 24.45 45.63
N CYS A 826 21.25 24.05 45.32
CA CYS A 826 22.37 24.06 46.27
C CYS A 826 23.39 25.17 46.02
N GLY A 827 23.57 25.67 44.78
CA GLY A 827 24.63 26.59 44.39
C GLY A 827 24.19 28.04 44.14
N GLY A 828 22.90 28.28 43.85
CA GLY A 828 22.22 29.57 43.92
C GLY A 828 22.50 30.63 42.83
N HIS A 829 23.54 30.52 42.00
CA HIS A 829 23.89 31.55 41.00
C HIS A 829 23.03 31.50 39.72
N SER A 830 22.51 30.31 39.36
CA SER A 830 21.57 30.11 38.25
C SER A 830 20.16 29.79 38.72
N GLY A 831 19.86 30.03 40.01
CA GLY A 831 18.57 29.79 40.64
C GLY A 831 17.37 30.34 39.86
N GLY A 832 16.26 29.60 39.82
CA GLY A 832 15.03 30.02 39.14
C GLY A 832 14.26 28.89 38.47
N GLY A 833 13.87 29.10 37.21
CA GLY A 833 13.12 28.14 36.39
C GLY A 833 11.63 28.47 36.26
N ALA A 834 10.84 27.49 35.84
CA ALA A 834 9.40 27.62 35.76
C ALA A 834 8.79 27.88 37.15
N GLY A 835 7.68 28.64 37.19
CA GLY A 835 7.06 29.04 38.46
C GLY A 835 6.40 27.91 39.26
N SER A 836 6.22 26.72 38.65
CA SER A 836 5.66 25.53 39.28
C SER A 836 5.96 24.27 38.46
N PRO A 837 5.82 23.06 39.04
CA PRO A 837 5.90 21.81 38.27
C PRO A 837 4.92 21.73 37.10
N ALA A 838 3.71 22.28 37.24
CA ALA A 838 2.74 22.34 36.14
C ALA A 838 3.24 23.24 35.00
N ALA A 839 3.74 24.44 35.33
CA ALA A 839 4.31 25.36 34.34
C ALA A 839 5.54 24.76 33.63
N TYR A 840 6.33 23.94 34.34
CA TYR A 840 7.42 23.19 33.74
C TYR A 840 6.93 22.16 32.74
N ARG A 841 5.92 21.37 33.10
CA ARG A 841 5.32 20.35 32.21
C ARG A 841 4.77 20.99 30.94
N ASP A 842 4.07 22.11 31.06
CA ASP A 842 3.58 22.86 29.90
C ASP A 842 4.74 23.37 29.02
N TRP A 843 5.76 23.93 29.65
CA TRP A 843 6.94 24.45 28.96
C TRP A 843 7.71 23.36 28.21
N ILE A 844 7.96 22.20 28.84
CA ILE A 844 8.74 21.12 28.22
C ILE A 844 7.93 20.36 27.16
N SER A 845 6.61 20.22 27.32
CA SER A 845 5.74 19.72 26.26
C SER A 845 5.77 20.63 25.04
N ALA A 846 5.63 21.95 25.23
CA ALA A 846 5.71 22.92 24.14
C ALA A 846 7.10 22.95 23.48
N PHE A 847 8.17 22.77 24.26
CA PHE A 847 9.53 22.61 23.76
C PHE A 847 9.63 21.40 22.83
N ALA A 848 9.23 20.21 23.29
CA ALA A 848 9.30 18.97 22.51
C ALA A 848 8.41 19.02 21.26
N ASP A 849 7.17 19.50 21.38
CA ASP A 849 6.24 19.70 20.26
C ASP A 849 6.80 20.61 19.17
N SER A 850 7.61 21.59 19.58
CA SER A 850 8.20 22.56 18.66
C SER A 850 9.44 22.04 17.96
N ILE A 851 9.91 20.83 18.26
CA ILE A 851 10.91 20.10 17.47
C ILE A 851 10.22 19.27 16.38
N ARG A 852 9.10 18.61 16.70
CA ARG A 852 8.38 17.70 15.78
C ARG A 852 9.30 16.59 15.26
N SER A 853 9.17 16.18 14.01
CA SER A 853 10.00 15.18 13.35
C SER A 853 11.36 15.70 12.85
N ARG A 854 11.81 16.90 13.23
CA ARG A 854 13.13 17.42 12.80
C ARG A 854 14.25 16.82 13.64
N PRO A 855 15.43 16.54 13.06
CA PRO A 855 16.55 15.98 13.80
C PRO A 855 17.12 16.99 14.81
N ALA A 856 17.37 16.55 16.04
CA ALA A 856 17.95 17.39 17.09
C ALA A 856 18.71 16.58 18.15
N ILE A 857 19.61 17.24 18.87
CA ILE A 857 20.14 16.78 20.17
C ILE A 857 19.62 17.69 21.26
N VAL A 858 19.09 17.12 22.34
CA VAL A 858 18.63 17.87 23.51
C VAL A 858 19.35 17.39 24.76
N ILE A 859 20.02 18.32 25.44
CA ILE A 859 20.54 18.12 26.79
C ILE A 859 19.47 18.58 27.77
N VAL A 860 19.06 17.69 28.67
CA VAL A 860 17.93 17.91 29.58
C VAL A 860 18.45 18.25 30.97
N GLU A 861 18.10 19.45 31.41
CA GLU A 861 18.23 19.96 32.78
C GLU A 861 19.59 19.65 33.45
N PRO A 862 20.69 20.28 32.95
CA PRO A 862 21.98 20.23 33.62
C PRO A 862 21.89 20.46 35.14
N ASP A 863 22.75 19.76 35.90
CA ASP A 863 22.92 19.85 37.35
C ASP A 863 21.76 19.28 38.19
N ALA A 864 20.63 18.93 37.58
CA ALA A 864 19.41 18.54 38.29
C ALA A 864 19.61 17.36 39.27
N LEU A 865 20.41 16.36 38.88
CA LEU A 865 20.66 15.16 39.67
C LEU A 865 21.83 15.29 40.66
N GLY A 866 22.73 16.26 40.46
CA GLY A 866 23.85 16.49 41.37
C GLY A 866 23.41 17.16 42.68
N ASP A 867 22.38 18.00 42.60
CA ASP A 867 21.85 18.86 43.67
C ASP A 867 21.04 18.15 44.77
N PHE A 868 20.90 16.83 44.77
CA PHE A 868 20.02 16.16 45.75
C PHE A 868 20.45 16.37 47.21
N ASN A 869 21.72 16.69 47.47
CA ASN A 869 22.27 16.74 48.82
C ASN A 869 21.70 17.88 49.69
N CYS A 870 21.08 18.91 49.10
CA CYS A 870 20.40 19.99 49.83
C CYS A 870 18.86 19.87 49.76
N MET A 871 18.33 18.77 49.23
CA MET A 871 16.89 18.55 49.02
C MET A 871 16.31 17.52 50.00
N THR A 872 15.02 17.67 50.29
CA THR A 872 14.22 16.63 50.96
C THR A 872 13.83 15.52 49.98
N ASP A 873 13.49 14.33 50.50
CA ASP A 873 13.03 13.20 49.68
C ASP A 873 11.82 13.55 48.81
N ALA A 874 10.91 14.39 49.32
CA ALA A 874 9.74 14.87 48.57
C ALA A 874 10.14 15.76 47.39
N GLN A 875 11.11 16.65 47.58
CA GLN A 875 11.64 17.50 46.51
C GLN A 875 12.41 16.68 45.45
N ILE A 876 13.14 15.66 45.88
CA ILE A 876 13.83 14.73 44.98
C ILE A 876 12.82 13.95 44.13
N ALA A 877 11.75 13.44 44.74
CA ALA A 877 10.68 12.74 44.03
C ALA A 877 9.99 13.65 43.01
N GLU A 878 9.61 14.87 43.39
CA GLU A 878 8.97 15.84 42.48
C GLU A 878 9.89 16.21 41.30
N ARG A 879 11.20 16.38 41.56
CA ARG A 879 12.20 16.62 40.51
C ARG A 879 12.32 15.43 39.56
N ASN A 880 12.42 14.20 40.09
CA ASN A 880 12.49 13.00 39.27
C ASN A 880 11.24 12.80 38.41
N ASP A 881 10.07 13.12 38.93
CA ASP A 881 8.81 13.07 38.19
C ASP A 881 8.78 14.07 37.03
N MET A 882 9.35 15.27 37.22
CA MET A 882 9.47 16.27 36.15
C MET A 882 10.48 15.84 35.08
N LEU A 883 11.64 15.31 35.48
CA LEU A 883 12.66 14.80 34.56
C LEU A 883 12.16 13.61 33.75
N SER A 884 11.50 12.65 34.40
CA SER A 884 10.90 11.49 33.74
C SER A 884 9.86 11.92 32.71
N PHE A 885 9.03 12.91 33.06
CA PHE A 885 8.05 13.47 32.13
C PHE A 885 8.70 14.17 30.94
N ALA A 886 9.73 14.98 31.17
CA ALA A 886 10.49 15.66 30.12
C ALA A 886 11.03 14.65 29.08
N LEU A 887 11.67 13.58 29.55
CA LEU A 887 12.20 12.53 28.70
C LEU A 887 11.10 11.80 27.91
N GLN A 888 9.95 11.54 28.54
CA GLN A 888 8.78 10.99 27.84
C GLN A 888 8.26 11.94 26.76
N GLN A 889 8.23 13.26 27.00
CA GLN A 889 7.79 14.22 25.98
C GLN A 889 8.70 14.17 24.74
N PHE A 890 10.02 14.10 24.92
CA PHE A 890 10.94 13.98 23.79
C PHE A 890 10.77 12.67 23.04
N ARG A 891 10.66 11.54 23.75
CA ARG A 891 10.40 10.23 23.16
C ARG A 891 9.12 10.22 22.32
N ASP A 892 8.04 10.82 22.84
CA ASP A 892 6.71 10.68 22.26
C ASP A 892 6.42 11.73 21.17
N ARG A 893 7.00 12.93 21.28
CA ARG A 893 6.68 14.08 20.40
C ARG A 893 7.80 14.46 19.44
N ALA A 894 9.04 13.99 19.68
CA ALA A 894 10.21 14.34 18.88
C ALA A 894 11.01 13.09 18.44
N PRO A 895 10.45 12.26 17.53
CA PRO A 895 10.96 10.91 17.24
C PRO A 895 12.37 10.86 16.63
N ASN A 896 12.82 11.96 16.02
CA ASN A 896 14.16 12.10 15.44
C ASN A 896 15.13 12.85 16.38
N THR A 897 14.82 12.94 17.68
CA THR A 897 15.63 13.66 18.67
C THR A 897 16.33 12.72 19.62
N TRP A 898 17.61 12.96 19.85
CA TRP A 898 18.36 12.31 20.92
C TRP A 898 18.38 13.18 22.16
N ALA A 899 17.63 12.77 23.18
CA ALA A 899 17.63 13.40 24.49
C ALA A 899 18.68 12.75 25.42
N TYR A 900 19.48 13.56 26.10
CA TYR A 900 20.47 13.15 27.09
C TYR A 900 20.20 13.84 28.43
N LEU A 901 20.06 13.06 29.49
CA LEU A 901 19.92 13.58 30.85
C LEU A 901 21.30 13.87 31.46
N ASP A 902 21.47 14.99 32.16
CA ASP A 902 22.74 15.31 32.80
C ASP A 902 23.06 14.41 34.01
N ALA A 903 24.33 13.99 34.09
CA ALA A 903 24.87 13.10 35.11
C ALA A 903 26.01 13.75 35.91
N GLY A 904 26.09 15.09 35.93
CA GLY A 904 27.11 15.84 36.65
C GLY A 904 28.52 15.62 36.11
N ASN A 905 29.51 15.61 37.01
CA ASN A 905 30.92 15.56 36.64
C ASN A 905 31.77 14.69 37.59
N ALA A 906 33.01 14.43 37.19
CA ALA A 906 33.91 13.48 37.83
C ALA A 906 34.29 13.82 39.28
N GLY A 907 34.09 15.05 39.75
CA GLY A 907 34.41 15.46 41.12
C GLY A 907 33.21 15.80 41.99
N TRP A 908 31.98 15.59 41.51
CA TRP A 908 30.77 16.02 42.24
C TRP A 908 30.03 14.87 42.94
N VAL A 909 29.47 13.93 42.18
CA VAL A 909 28.73 12.78 42.72
C VAL A 909 29.43 11.50 42.29
N PRO A 910 29.70 10.54 43.20
CA PRO A 910 30.32 9.27 42.80
C PRO A 910 29.49 8.52 41.76
N ALA A 911 30.17 7.87 40.81
CA ALA A 911 29.53 7.19 39.69
C ALA A 911 28.49 6.13 40.11
N ALA A 912 28.78 5.37 41.17
CA ALA A 912 27.88 4.37 41.73
C ALA A 912 26.61 4.98 42.37
N THR A 913 26.67 6.25 42.77
CA THR A 913 25.52 7.00 43.29
C THR A 913 24.73 7.67 42.16
N MET A 914 25.41 8.15 41.12
CA MET A 914 24.74 8.82 39.99
C MET A 914 23.90 7.85 39.15
N ALA A 915 24.36 6.60 38.97
CA ALA A 915 23.62 5.59 38.21
C ALA A 915 22.17 5.36 38.72
N PRO A 916 21.92 5.12 40.02
CA PRO A 916 20.55 5.00 40.53
C PRO A 916 19.78 6.34 40.50
N ARG A 917 20.44 7.51 40.58
CA ARG A 917 19.75 8.81 40.39
C ARG A 917 19.21 8.98 38.97
N LEU A 918 20.00 8.62 37.96
CA LEU A 918 19.57 8.60 36.55
C LEU A 918 18.41 7.64 36.32
N ALA A 919 18.48 6.44 36.91
CA ALA A 919 17.38 5.48 36.84
C ALA A 919 16.09 6.02 37.48
N GLY A 920 16.19 6.62 38.68
CA GLY A 920 15.06 7.25 39.36
C GLY A 920 14.45 8.43 38.61
N ALA A 921 15.23 9.10 37.77
CA ALA A 921 14.78 10.21 36.91
C ALA A 921 14.32 9.77 35.51
N GLY A 922 14.20 8.47 35.25
CA GLY A 922 13.60 7.95 34.02
C GLY A 922 14.52 7.92 32.80
N VAL A 923 15.85 7.84 32.97
CA VAL A 923 16.84 7.79 31.87
C VAL A 923 16.58 6.69 30.82
N ASP A 924 15.77 5.67 31.15
CA ASP A 924 15.36 4.65 30.20
C ASP A 924 14.59 5.22 29.00
N ALA A 925 13.83 6.30 29.20
CA ALA A 925 13.15 7.04 28.13
C ALA A 925 14.09 7.97 27.33
N ALA A 926 15.33 8.18 27.79
CA ALA A 926 16.34 8.95 27.09
C ALA A 926 17.16 8.07 26.13
N HIS A 927 17.80 8.71 25.14
CA HIS A 927 18.83 8.04 24.32
C HIS A 927 20.06 7.73 25.17
N GLY A 928 20.51 8.69 25.99
CA GLY A 928 21.68 8.53 26.85
C GLY A 928 21.74 9.53 28.00
N PHE A 929 22.95 9.76 28.51
CA PHE A 929 23.24 10.80 29.50
C PHE A 929 24.43 11.66 29.09
N VAL A 930 24.58 12.85 29.69
CA VAL A 930 25.74 13.74 29.44
C VAL A 930 26.52 13.97 30.73
N VAL A 931 27.83 14.19 30.62
CA VAL A 931 28.69 14.54 31.76
C VAL A 931 29.53 15.78 31.46
N ASN A 932 30.02 16.40 32.54
CA ASN A 932 30.92 17.56 32.51
C ASN A 932 30.28 18.83 31.94
N VAL A 933 28.95 18.90 31.83
CA VAL A 933 28.25 20.11 31.39
C VAL A 933 28.66 21.29 32.25
N SER A 934 29.06 22.40 31.61
CA SER A 934 29.52 23.60 32.30
C SER A 934 30.64 23.32 33.31
N ASN A 935 31.52 22.36 33.06
CA ASN A 935 32.65 22.04 33.93
C ASN A 935 33.95 21.90 33.14
N TYR A 936 35.05 21.70 33.86
CA TYR A 936 36.40 21.81 33.32
C TYR A 936 37.17 20.49 33.34
N TYR A 937 36.58 19.36 33.76
CA TYR A 937 37.30 18.08 33.83
C TYR A 937 37.71 17.61 32.44
N THR A 938 38.96 17.13 32.32
CA THR A 938 39.50 16.67 31.04
C THR A 938 38.60 15.63 30.39
N THR A 939 38.63 15.53 29.06
CA THR A 939 37.84 14.52 28.33
C THR A 939 38.14 13.11 28.86
N ALA A 940 39.40 12.80 29.16
CA ALA A 940 39.78 11.52 29.73
C ALA A 940 39.12 11.26 31.10
N ALA A 941 39.19 12.23 32.03
CA ALA A 941 38.55 12.09 33.35
C ALA A 941 37.03 11.94 33.24
N SER A 942 36.41 12.71 32.34
CA SER A 942 34.96 12.66 32.09
C SER A 942 34.51 11.33 31.49
N VAL A 943 35.27 10.79 30.53
CA VAL A 943 35.03 9.46 29.94
C VAL A 943 35.19 8.36 30.99
N THR A 944 36.22 8.44 31.84
CA THR A 944 36.39 7.48 32.95
C THR A 944 35.20 7.53 33.91
N TYR A 945 34.76 8.73 34.30
CA TYR A 945 33.59 8.91 35.16
C TYR A 945 32.30 8.35 34.52
N ALA A 946 32.01 8.72 33.27
CA ALA A 946 30.82 8.26 32.56
C ALA A 946 30.81 6.74 32.36
N ASN A 947 31.96 6.12 32.07
CA ASN A 947 32.06 4.66 32.04
C ASN A 947 31.79 4.02 33.39
N GLY A 948 32.22 4.66 34.48
CA GLY A 948 31.87 4.24 35.83
C GLY A 948 30.36 4.31 36.08
N VAL A 949 29.69 5.38 35.65
CA VAL A 949 28.22 5.52 35.78
C VAL A 949 27.54 4.40 35.00
N ARG A 950 27.92 4.23 33.72
CA ARG A 950 27.39 3.20 32.83
C ARG A 950 27.58 1.78 33.38
N ALA A 951 28.70 1.50 34.03
CA ALA A 951 28.98 0.20 34.63
C ALA A 951 28.09 -0.12 35.86
N ASN A 952 27.53 0.91 36.50
CA ASN A 952 26.62 0.76 37.64
C ASN A 952 25.14 0.82 37.24
N MET A 953 24.82 0.91 35.94
CA MET A 953 23.44 0.88 35.43
C MET A 953 22.98 -0.54 35.15
N PRO A 954 21.69 -0.88 35.38
CA PRO A 954 21.11 -2.15 34.95
C PRO A 954 21.19 -2.36 33.43
N ALA A 955 21.04 -1.28 32.66
CA ALA A 955 21.17 -1.26 31.21
C ALA A 955 22.15 -0.14 30.78
N PRO A 956 23.29 -0.46 30.17
CA PRO A 956 24.24 0.54 29.69
C PRO A 956 23.62 1.48 28.66
N LYS A 957 23.72 2.79 28.90
CA LYS A 957 23.32 3.85 27.96
C LYS A 957 24.56 4.52 27.32
N PRO A 958 24.47 5.02 26.08
CA PRO A 958 25.51 5.85 25.52
C PRO A 958 25.59 7.21 26.25
N PHE A 959 26.69 7.92 26.06
CA PHE A 959 26.90 9.19 26.75
C PHE A 959 27.65 10.22 25.93
N VAL A 960 27.43 11.48 26.31
CA VAL A 960 28.06 12.67 25.75
C VAL A 960 28.98 13.31 26.78
N VAL A 961 30.04 13.96 26.32
CA VAL A 961 30.93 14.77 27.17
C VAL A 961 30.90 16.22 26.69
N ASP A 962 30.64 17.16 27.59
CA ASP A 962 30.87 18.58 27.30
C ASP A 962 32.38 18.88 27.29
N THR A 963 32.87 19.34 26.15
CA THR A 963 34.27 19.67 25.89
C THR A 963 34.49 21.15 25.58
N SER A 964 33.47 21.99 25.77
CA SER A 964 33.53 23.44 25.49
C SER A 964 34.77 24.15 26.06
N ARG A 965 35.24 23.73 27.24
CA ARG A 965 36.26 24.47 28.01
C ARG A 965 37.24 23.62 28.81
N ASN A 966 37.44 22.35 28.45
CA ASN A 966 38.08 21.36 29.33
C ASN A 966 39.53 20.96 28.98
N ALA A 967 40.20 21.61 28.02
CA ALA A 967 41.52 21.15 27.55
C ALA A 967 42.61 21.19 28.63
N ASN A 968 42.59 22.20 29.51
CA ASN A 968 43.55 22.30 30.63
C ASN A 968 43.02 21.65 31.93
N GLY A 969 41.92 20.89 31.87
CA GLY A 969 41.35 20.24 33.04
C GLY A 969 40.78 21.21 34.08
N SER A 970 40.34 20.69 35.22
CA SER A 970 39.86 21.47 36.37
C SER A 970 41.01 21.80 37.32
N ASN A 971 40.98 22.97 37.97
CA ASN A 971 41.84 23.36 39.09
C ASN A 971 41.11 23.30 40.44
N GLY A 972 39.92 22.69 40.47
CA GLY A 972 39.05 22.67 41.65
C GLY A 972 38.10 23.87 41.75
N GLU A 973 38.29 24.90 40.93
CA GLU A 973 37.33 26.01 40.79
C GLU A 973 36.36 25.72 39.64
N TRP A 974 35.07 25.99 39.86
CA TRP A 974 34.02 25.74 38.87
C TRP A 974 33.52 27.01 38.19
N CYS A 975 33.69 28.18 38.83
CA CYS A 975 33.08 29.44 38.41
C CYS A 975 34.17 30.39 37.86
N ASN A 976 34.18 30.61 36.54
CA ASN A 976 35.17 31.42 35.81
C ASN A 976 36.65 31.23 36.26
N PRO A 977 37.16 29.98 36.38
CA PRO A 977 38.54 29.70 36.78
C PRO A 977 39.59 30.21 35.78
N ALA A 978 40.74 30.63 36.31
CA ALA A 978 41.91 31.03 35.52
C ALA A 978 42.59 29.83 34.81
N GLY A 979 43.25 30.08 33.68
CA GLY A 979 44.14 29.11 33.03
C GLY A 979 43.43 27.93 32.38
N ARG A 980 42.10 28.00 32.18
CA ARG A 980 41.34 26.99 31.43
C ARG A 980 41.45 27.24 29.93
N LYS A 981 41.18 26.21 29.14
CA LYS A 981 41.36 26.26 27.68
C LYS A 981 40.23 25.58 26.93
N LEU A 982 39.89 26.10 25.75
CA LEU A 982 38.95 25.45 24.80
C LEU A 982 39.32 23.98 24.60
N GLY A 983 38.34 23.10 24.78
CA GLY A 983 38.50 21.68 24.50
C GLY A 983 38.20 21.34 23.04
N VAL A 984 38.05 20.05 22.78
CA VAL A 984 37.81 19.52 21.42
C VAL A 984 36.47 20.04 20.89
N PRO A 985 36.39 20.64 19.68
CA PRO A 985 35.15 21.06 19.05
C PRO A 985 34.11 19.94 18.92
N SER A 986 32.83 20.31 18.82
CA SER A 986 31.73 19.35 18.67
C SER A 986 31.98 18.34 17.54
N GLN A 987 32.03 17.05 17.87
CA GLN A 987 32.34 15.96 16.95
C GLN A 987 31.74 14.62 17.41
N LEU A 988 31.69 13.66 16.49
CA LEU A 988 31.32 12.27 16.79
C LEU A 988 32.51 11.52 17.43
N GLY A 989 32.23 10.64 18.39
CA GLY A 989 33.25 9.76 18.99
C GLY A 989 34.13 10.45 20.03
N GLY A 990 35.43 10.12 20.06
CA GLY A 990 36.40 10.74 21.00
C GLY A 990 36.38 10.16 22.43
N GLY A 991 36.00 8.88 22.58
CA GLY A 991 35.86 8.21 23.87
C GLY A 991 34.45 8.27 24.47
N ALA A 992 33.54 8.98 23.80
CA ALA A 992 32.11 9.08 24.08
C ALA A 992 31.32 8.83 22.79
N GLU A 993 29.99 8.84 22.85
CA GLU A 993 29.16 8.87 21.63
C GLU A 993 29.38 10.19 20.88
N LEU A 994 29.37 11.30 21.63
CA LEU A 994 29.65 12.65 21.14
C LEU A 994 30.53 13.42 22.12
N LEU A 995 31.43 14.23 21.58
CA LEU A 995 32.01 15.37 22.30
C LEU A 995 31.26 16.61 21.81
N LEU A 996 30.63 17.37 22.70
CA LEU A 996 29.84 18.54 22.33
C LEU A 996 30.33 19.77 23.08
N TRP A 997 30.24 20.94 22.46
CA TRP A 997 30.29 22.21 23.18
C TRP A 997 28.90 22.51 23.73
N VAL A 998 28.62 22.01 24.94
CA VAL A 998 27.31 22.22 25.58
C VAL A 998 27.26 23.60 26.20
N LYS A 999 28.27 23.99 27.00
CA LYS A 999 28.44 25.39 27.40
C LYS A 999 28.94 26.24 26.22
N VAL A 1000 28.46 27.48 26.14
CA VAL A 1000 28.94 28.49 25.19
C VAL A 1000 30.29 29.04 25.67
N PRO A 1001 31.42 28.78 24.97
CA PRO A 1001 32.71 29.28 25.43
C PRO A 1001 32.76 30.82 25.44
N GLY A 1002 33.17 31.39 26.57
CA GLY A 1002 33.21 32.84 26.79
C GLY A 1002 32.00 33.40 27.53
N ASP A 1003 30.91 32.63 27.69
CA ASP A 1003 29.82 33.00 28.60
C ASP A 1003 30.26 32.76 30.05
N SER A 1004 30.02 33.77 30.91
CA SER A 1004 30.34 33.72 32.34
C SER A 1004 29.48 32.69 33.08
N ASP A 1005 30.04 32.07 34.12
CA ASP A 1005 29.32 31.20 35.07
C ASP A 1005 28.69 31.97 36.24
N GLY A 1006 28.99 33.25 36.38
CA GLY A 1006 28.57 34.08 37.51
C GLY A 1006 29.60 35.12 37.90
N GLN A 1007 29.29 35.93 38.91
CA GLN A 1007 30.16 37.01 39.37
C GLN A 1007 31.27 36.47 40.29
N CYS A 1008 32.25 35.79 39.70
CA CYS A 1008 33.25 34.97 40.40
C CYS A 1008 34.55 34.84 39.59
N GLY A 1009 35.58 34.26 40.22
CA GLY A 1009 36.84 33.91 39.57
C GLY A 1009 37.50 35.11 38.89
N ILE A 1010 37.94 34.94 37.64
CA ILE A 1010 38.58 36.01 36.86
C ILE A 1010 37.58 37.00 36.23
N ALA A 1011 36.27 36.78 36.40
CA ALA A 1011 35.22 37.68 35.94
C ALA A 1011 34.25 38.04 37.08
N PRO A 1012 34.74 38.71 38.13
CA PRO A 1012 33.97 38.97 39.36
C PRO A 1012 32.76 39.89 39.15
N THR A 1013 32.62 40.51 37.99
CA THR A 1013 31.53 41.47 37.69
C THR A 1013 30.58 41.00 36.60
N VAL A 1014 30.87 39.89 35.90
CA VAL A 1014 30.10 39.45 34.73
C VAL A 1014 29.01 38.45 35.16
N PRO A 1015 27.72 38.78 35.03
CA PRO A 1015 26.60 37.87 35.31
C PRO A 1015 26.67 36.54 34.55
N ALA A 1016 26.05 35.50 35.12
CA ALA A 1016 25.96 34.20 34.48
C ALA A 1016 25.24 34.28 33.12
N GLY A 1017 25.76 33.58 32.12
CA GLY A 1017 25.21 33.55 30.75
C GLY A 1017 25.53 34.78 29.89
N GLN A 1018 26.18 35.80 30.44
CA GLN A 1018 26.65 36.94 29.65
C GLN A 1018 28.02 36.64 29.03
N PHE A 1019 28.13 36.88 27.72
CA PHE A 1019 29.38 36.73 26.99
C PHE A 1019 30.42 37.78 27.38
N SER A 1020 31.63 37.34 27.69
CA SER A 1020 32.79 38.18 27.96
C SER A 1020 33.91 37.90 26.94
N PRO A 1021 34.31 38.88 26.11
CA PRO A 1021 35.42 38.71 25.17
C PRO A 1021 36.76 38.45 25.88
N ASP A 1022 36.90 38.85 27.15
CA ASP A 1022 38.08 38.57 27.96
C ASP A 1022 38.12 37.10 28.39
N LEU A 1023 36.99 36.55 28.86
CA LEU A 1023 36.87 35.12 29.17
C LEU A 1023 37.09 34.28 27.91
N ALA A 1024 36.50 34.67 26.78
CA ALA A 1024 36.68 34.02 25.50
C ALA A 1024 38.17 33.99 25.07
N THR A 1025 38.85 35.14 25.14
CA THR A 1025 40.26 35.25 24.75
C THR A 1025 41.17 34.45 25.68
N ARG A 1026 40.89 34.46 26.99
CA ARG A 1026 41.63 33.64 27.97
C ARG A 1026 41.43 32.15 27.74
N LEU A 1027 40.21 31.71 27.43
CA LEU A 1027 39.93 30.31 27.06
C LEU A 1027 40.62 29.91 25.75
N ILE A 1028 40.74 30.79 24.77
CA ILE A 1028 41.51 30.52 23.55
C ILE A 1028 42.99 30.32 23.88
N ASN A 1029 43.55 31.19 24.73
CA ASN A 1029 44.98 31.23 25.03
C ASN A 1029 45.41 30.27 26.15
N GLY A 1030 44.49 29.82 27.00
CA GLY A 1030 44.78 29.03 28.19
C GLY A 1030 45.34 29.83 29.36
N THR A 1031 44.89 31.08 29.58
CA THR A 1031 45.47 32.06 30.53
C THR A 1031 44.53 32.55 31.63
#